data_AF-A0ABD1S949-F1
#
_entry.id   AF-A0ABD1S949-F1
#
_cell.length_a   1.000
_cell.length_b   1.000
_cell.length_c   1.000
_cell.angle_alpha   90.00
_cell.angle_beta   90.00
_cell.angle_gamma   90.00
#
_symmetry.space_group_name_H-M   'P 1'
#
loop_
_entity.id
_entity.type
_entity.pdbx_description
1 polymer ?
#
loop_
_entity_poly.entity_id
_entity_poly.type
_entity_poly.pdbx_seq_one_letter_code
_entity_poly.pdbx_strand_id
1 'polypeptide(L)'
;MPRNEQENPHNYNDSDDSDTEELGIEEEEEEEEGKNSSDCKTVYGSCGPYRKGWFWGKILDPRAKWVQEWNRIFLLVCASGLFVDPLFFYTLSISENCMCLFVDGWFAITVTVLRCMTDALHLWNMWLQFKMNRRPHHAVDGSAAERSGLHDAGARTVALQYFKAKKGFFFDFFVILPIPQIVLWVAIPELLGKGSTTVVMTVLLILFLFQYLPKIYHSVCLLRRMQNLSGYIFGTVWWGIALNMIAYFVASHAVGACWYLLGIQRAAKCLKKQCILTKGCNMRTMACQEPIYYGTSSLIKDRSRFIWGENKNARSTCLENYDNFDYGAYKWTVQLITNENRLEKILFPIFWGLMTLSTFGNLESTTDWLEVVFIIIVLTTGLLLVTMLIGNIKVFLHATTSKKQAMQLKMRNIEWWMRKRRLPLAFRQRVRNYERQRWAAMRGVDECEMTRNLPEGLRRDIKYHLCLDLVRQVPLFQHMDNLVLENICDRVKSLIFTKGETISREGDPVQRMLFIVRGHLQSSQFLRDGVRSCCMLGPGNFSGDELLSWCLRRPFVERLPLSSSTLTTLETTEAFGLEAEDVKYVTQHFRYTFVNEKVKRSARYYSPGWRTWAAVAIQLAWRRYKHRLTLTSLSFIRPRRPLSRCSSLGEDRLRLYTALLTSPKPNLDDFDF
;
A
#
# COMPACT_ATOMS: atom_id res chain seq x y z
N MET A 1 -6.75 -28.35 66.90
CA MET A 1 -5.44 -27.65 67.00
C MET A 1 -4.75 -27.73 65.63
N PRO A 2 -3.92 -26.75 65.24
CA PRO A 2 -3.89 -26.34 63.84
C PRO A 2 -2.77 -26.97 62.98
N ARG A 3 -3.18 -27.54 61.85
CA ARG A 3 -2.67 -27.22 60.50
C ARG A 3 -3.52 -27.93 59.44
N ASN A 4 -4.16 -27.16 58.55
CA ASN A 4 -4.43 -27.56 57.17
C ASN A 4 -4.81 -26.34 56.33
N GLU A 5 -4.93 -26.53 55.01
CA GLU A 5 -5.22 -25.49 54.03
C GLU A 5 -6.69 -25.02 54.08
N GLN A 6 -6.98 -23.78 53.63
CA GLN A 6 -7.66 -23.54 52.34
C GLN A 6 -7.99 -22.06 52.08
N GLU A 7 -8.30 -21.80 50.80
CA GLU A 7 -9.17 -20.75 50.26
C GLU A 7 -8.72 -19.28 50.19
N ASN A 8 -9.07 -18.72 49.03
CA ASN A 8 -8.94 -17.35 48.56
C ASN A 8 -10.37 -16.81 48.42
N PRO A 9 -10.64 -15.51 48.63
CA PRO A 9 -11.47 -14.86 47.61
C PRO A 9 -11.12 -13.40 47.27
N HIS A 10 -11.40 -13.08 46.00
CA HIS A 10 -11.91 -11.82 45.44
C HIS A 10 -12.81 -10.98 46.39
N ASN A 11 -13.07 -9.66 46.22
CA ASN A 11 -12.68 -8.63 45.23
C ASN A 11 -12.93 -7.24 45.90
N TYR A 12 -12.89 -6.03 45.29
CA TYR A 12 -12.79 -5.52 43.91
C TYR A 12 -12.25 -4.06 43.97
N ASN A 13 -11.59 -3.56 42.91
CA ASN A 13 -11.71 -2.20 42.31
C ASN A 13 -10.40 -1.73 41.63
N ASP A 14 -10.13 -2.28 40.45
CA ASP A 14 -9.49 -1.51 39.37
C ASP A 14 -10.62 -1.01 38.46
N SER A 15 -10.63 0.29 38.16
CA SER A 15 -11.60 0.90 37.24
C SER A 15 -11.04 2.22 36.69
N ASP A 16 -10.41 2.17 35.52
CA ASP A 16 -10.97 2.80 34.31
C ASP A 16 -9.95 2.68 33.16
N ASP A 17 -10.04 1.58 32.41
CA ASP A 17 -9.55 1.58 31.04
C ASP A 17 -10.36 2.62 30.24
N SER A 18 -9.66 3.49 29.52
CA SER A 18 -10.27 4.38 28.53
C SER A 18 -9.69 4.03 27.17
N ASP A 19 -10.42 3.18 26.45
CA ASP A 19 -10.12 2.82 25.07
C ASP A 19 -9.91 4.07 24.22
N THR A 20 -8.74 4.17 23.60
CA THR A 20 -8.46 5.18 22.57
C THR A 20 -8.47 4.45 21.24
N GLU A 21 -9.59 4.54 20.51
CA GLU A 21 -9.71 4.00 19.16
C GLU A 21 -8.67 4.67 18.23
N GLU A 22 -7.62 3.94 17.83
CA GLU A 22 -6.76 4.38 16.71
C GLU A 22 -7.53 4.23 15.40
N LEU A 23 -8.43 5.20 15.14
CA LEU A 23 -9.14 5.38 13.88
C LEU A 23 -8.13 5.52 12.74
N GLY A 24 -8.03 4.47 11.92
CA GLY A 24 -7.21 4.43 10.72
C GLY A 24 -7.81 5.28 9.61
N ILE A 25 -7.61 6.60 9.68
CA ILE A 25 -7.94 7.52 8.60
C ILE A 25 -6.86 7.39 7.52
N GLU A 26 -7.18 6.71 6.43
CA GLU A 26 -6.49 6.85 5.16
C GLU A 26 -7.05 8.13 4.49
N GLU A 27 -6.24 9.19 4.43
CA GLU A 27 -6.62 10.44 3.77
C GLU A 27 -6.52 10.23 2.25
N GLU A 28 -7.66 10.05 1.58
CA GLU A 28 -7.77 10.15 0.12
C GLU A 28 -7.82 11.64 -0.27
N GLU A 29 -6.77 12.14 -0.92
CA GLU A 29 -6.73 13.50 -1.47
C GLU A 29 -7.62 13.59 -2.72
N GLU A 30 -8.90 13.95 -2.55
CA GLU A 30 -9.77 14.36 -3.66
C GLU A 30 -9.40 15.78 -4.14
N GLU A 31 -8.73 15.87 -5.30
CA GLU A 31 -8.50 17.13 -6.00
C GLU A 31 -9.81 17.69 -6.60
N GLU A 32 -10.55 18.52 -5.85
CA GLU A 32 -11.60 19.37 -6.41
C GLU A 32 -10.98 20.44 -7.34
N GLU A 33 -10.90 20.18 -8.65
CA GLU A 33 -10.60 21.21 -9.65
C GLU A 33 -11.71 22.27 -9.71
N GLY A 34 -11.55 23.32 -8.90
CA GLY A 34 -12.44 24.48 -8.87
C GLY A 34 -12.53 25.18 -10.23
N LYS A 35 -13.73 25.22 -10.82
CA LYS A 35 -14.01 25.90 -12.09
C LYS A 35 -13.70 27.40 -12.04
N ASN A 36 -12.55 27.79 -12.57
CA ASN A 36 -12.26 29.18 -12.96
C ASN A 36 -12.12 29.31 -14.47
N SER A 37 -13.23 29.62 -15.14
CA SER A 37 -13.21 29.97 -16.57
C SER A 37 -12.58 31.35 -16.76
N SER A 38 -11.46 31.41 -17.47
CA SER A 38 -10.92 32.65 -18.05
C SER A 38 -10.64 32.44 -19.55
N ASP A 39 -10.95 33.45 -20.36
CA ASP A 39 -10.91 33.35 -21.82
C ASP A 39 -9.50 33.19 -22.38
N CYS A 40 -9.34 32.29 -23.36
CA CYS A 40 -8.33 32.45 -24.40
C CYS A 40 -8.86 31.97 -25.77
N LYS A 41 -9.66 32.82 -26.39
CA LYS A 41 -9.80 32.88 -27.86
C LYS A 41 -8.53 33.59 -28.37
N THR A 42 -7.90 33.27 -29.51
CA THR A 42 -8.32 32.42 -30.65
C THR A 42 -7.06 31.69 -31.20
N VAL A 43 -6.74 31.40 -32.48
CA VAL A 43 -7.25 31.73 -33.83
C VAL A 43 -6.83 30.62 -34.83
N TYR A 44 -7.68 30.28 -35.82
CA TYR A 44 -7.49 29.42 -37.02
C TYR A 44 -6.66 28.09 -36.93
N GLY A 45 -7.07 26.98 -37.58
CA GLY A 45 -8.21 26.76 -38.47
C GLY A 45 -8.12 25.41 -39.21
N SER A 46 -8.85 25.29 -40.33
CA SER A 46 -8.90 24.13 -41.27
C SER A 46 -9.64 22.86 -40.79
N CYS A 47 -10.92 22.74 -41.18
CA CYS A 47 -11.66 21.49 -41.09
C CYS A 47 -11.22 20.48 -42.17
N GLY A 48 -10.79 19.28 -41.76
CA GLY A 48 -10.64 18.11 -42.64
C GLY A 48 -11.86 17.17 -42.58
N PRO A 49 -12.16 16.39 -43.64
CA PRO A 49 -13.47 15.77 -43.81
C PRO A 49 -13.75 14.57 -42.89
N TYR A 50 -15.03 14.42 -42.51
CA TYR A 50 -15.60 13.22 -41.89
C TYR A 50 -15.32 11.97 -42.74
N ARG A 51 -14.29 11.18 -42.40
CA ARG A 51 -14.17 9.81 -42.91
C ARG A 51 -15.21 8.93 -42.23
N LYS A 52 -16.16 8.40 -43.01
CA LYS A 52 -17.22 7.49 -42.54
C LYS A 52 -16.62 6.35 -41.70
N GLY A 53 -17.03 6.27 -40.43
CA GLY A 53 -16.62 5.18 -39.54
C GLY A 53 -17.16 3.85 -40.04
N TRP A 54 -16.27 2.95 -40.44
CA TRP A 54 -16.60 1.55 -40.65
C TRP A 54 -16.95 0.90 -39.31
N PHE A 55 -17.85 -0.09 -39.34
CA PHE A 55 -18.53 -0.85 -38.27
C PHE A 55 -17.71 -1.22 -37.00
N TRP A 56 -16.38 -1.12 -37.02
CA TRP A 56 -15.48 -1.38 -35.90
C TRP A 56 -14.84 -0.05 -35.46
N GLY A 57 -15.41 0.57 -34.43
CA GLY A 57 -15.08 1.94 -33.98
C GLY A 57 -13.72 2.15 -33.29
N LYS A 58 -13.63 3.21 -32.47
CA LYS A 58 -12.37 3.73 -31.87
C LYS A 58 -11.47 2.63 -31.26
N ILE A 59 -10.17 2.78 -31.50
CA ILE A 59 -9.09 1.97 -30.90
C ILE A 59 -9.01 2.26 -29.40
N LEU A 60 -8.66 1.24 -28.61
CA LEU A 60 -8.60 1.32 -27.15
C LEU A 60 -7.14 1.46 -26.68
N ASP A 61 -6.88 2.42 -25.79
CA ASP A 61 -5.58 2.62 -25.16
C ASP A 61 -5.44 1.68 -23.94
N PRO A 62 -4.42 0.80 -23.88
CA PRO A 62 -4.20 -0.09 -22.74
C PRO A 62 -3.88 0.63 -21.42
N ARG A 63 -3.61 1.94 -21.42
CA ARG A 63 -3.34 2.75 -20.21
C ARG A 63 -4.60 3.37 -19.58
N ALA A 64 -5.75 3.36 -20.24
CA ALA A 64 -6.97 3.95 -19.68
C ALA A 64 -7.43 3.24 -18.38
N LYS A 65 -7.86 4.00 -17.36
CA LYS A 65 -8.27 3.46 -16.04
C LYS A 65 -9.25 2.28 -16.16
N TRP A 66 -10.32 2.47 -16.94
CA TRP A 66 -11.33 1.43 -17.21
C TRP A 66 -10.77 0.13 -17.84
N VAL A 67 -9.67 0.18 -18.61
CA VAL A 67 -9.01 -1.02 -19.14
C VAL A 67 -8.28 -1.76 -18.03
N GLN A 68 -7.64 -1.04 -17.10
CA GLN A 68 -6.96 -1.64 -15.95
C GLN A 68 -7.98 -2.29 -15.00
N GLU A 69 -9.09 -1.62 -14.74
CA GLU A 69 -10.26 -2.17 -14.02
C GLU A 69 -10.85 -3.39 -14.72
N TRP A 70 -11.03 -3.35 -16.05
CA TRP A 70 -11.50 -4.51 -16.80
C TRP A 70 -10.53 -5.70 -16.70
N ASN A 71 -9.22 -5.48 -16.80
CA ASN A 71 -8.23 -6.56 -16.65
C ASN A 71 -8.24 -7.17 -15.22
N ARG A 72 -8.47 -6.35 -14.18
CA ARG A 72 -8.68 -6.80 -12.79
C ARG A 72 -9.91 -7.69 -12.68
N ILE A 73 -11.06 -7.23 -13.18
CA ILE A 73 -12.33 -7.99 -13.20
C ILE A 73 -12.15 -9.29 -13.99
N PHE A 74 -11.52 -9.23 -15.16
CA PHE A 74 -11.32 -10.39 -16.03
C PHE A 74 -10.47 -11.49 -15.38
N LEU A 75 -9.52 -11.16 -14.50
CA LEU A 75 -8.82 -12.18 -13.72
C LEU A 75 -9.74 -12.92 -12.73
N LEU A 76 -10.69 -12.22 -12.10
CA LEU A 76 -11.72 -12.86 -11.28
C LEU A 76 -12.68 -13.71 -12.13
N VAL A 77 -12.99 -13.29 -13.37
CA VAL A 77 -13.72 -14.10 -14.34
C VAL A 77 -12.96 -15.39 -14.68
N CYS A 78 -11.64 -15.31 -14.94
CA CYS A 78 -10.82 -16.50 -15.16
C CYS A 78 -10.83 -17.45 -13.93
N ALA A 79 -10.75 -16.91 -12.71
CA ALA A 79 -10.86 -17.71 -11.50
C ALA A 79 -12.25 -18.37 -11.35
N SER A 80 -13.33 -17.66 -11.69
CA SER A 80 -14.69 -18.24 -11.68
C SER A 80 -14.87 -19.35 -12.73
N GLY A 81 -14.27 -19.21 -13.92
CA GLY A 81 -14.27 -20.27 -14.94
C GLY A 81 -13.55 -21.54 -14.46
N LEU A 82 -12.42 -21.38 -13.76
CA LEU A 82 -11.72 -22.49 -13.12
C LEU A 82 -12.50 -23.10 -11.95
N PHE A 83 -13.39 -22.35 -11.28
CA PHE A 83 -14.29 -22.91 -10.27
C PHE A 83 -15.51 -23.64 -10.87
N VAL A 84 -15.96 -23.25 -12.07
CA VAL A 84 -17.13 -23.87 -12.72
C VAL A 84 -16.78 -25.18 -13.45
N ASP A 85 -15.59 -25.29 -14.05
CA ASP A 85 -15.17 -26.49 -14.79
C ASP A 85 -15.26 -27.81 -13.98
N PRO A 86 -14.83 -27.90 -12.69
CA PRO A 86 -14.94 -29.13 -11.90
C PRO A 86 -16.40 -29.52 -11.57
N LEU A 87 -17.34 -28.57 -11.59
CA LEU A 87 -18.75 -28.84 -11.26
C LEU A 87 -19.40 -29.84 -12.23
N PHE A 88 -18.89 -29.96 -13.46
CA PHE A 88 -19.37 -30.94 -14.44
C PHE A 88 -19.31 -32.38 -13.91
N PHE A 89 -18.41 -32.72 -12.98
CA PHE A 89 -18.31 -34.08 -12.44
C PHE A 89 -19.43 -34.42 -11.45
N TYR A 90 -19.95 -33.45 -10.68
CA TYR A 90 -21.08 -33.69 -9.76
C TYR A 90 -22.45 -33.79 -10.47
N THR A 91 -22.47 -33.65 -11.81
CA THR A 91 -23.66 -33.97 -12.61
C THR A 91 -23.95 -35.47 -12.66
N LEU A 92 -22.95 -36.32 -12.47
CA LEU A 92 -23.13 -37.78 -12.43
C LEU A 92 -23.51 -38.25 -11.02
N SER A 93 -24.46 -39.18 -10.94
CA SER A 93 -24.94 -39.77 -9.68
C SER A 93 -25.43 -41.20 -9.92
N ILE A 94 -25.43 -42.04 -8.87
CA ILE A 94 -25.99 -43.39 -8.93
C ILE A 94 -27.34 -43.40 -8.20
N SER A 95 -28.38 -43.91 -8.85
CA SER A 95 -29.69 -44.08 -8.22
C SER A 95 -29.64 -45.22 -7.21
N GLU A 96 -29.95 -44.94 -5.94
CA GLU A 96 -30.02 -45.96 -4.88
C GLU A 96 -31.12 -47.01 -5.16
N ASN A 97 -32.27 -46.56 -5.64
CA ASN A 97 -33.42 -47.41 -5.98
C ASN A 97 -33.14 -48.32 -7.19
N CYS A 98 -32.54 -47.76 -8.27
CA CYS A 98 -32.35 -48.49 -9.53
C CYS A 98 -30.94 -49.08 -9.73
N MET A 99 -29.99 -48.76 -8.83
CA MET A 99 -28.56 -49.13 -8.91
C MET A 99 -27.94 -48.87 -10.29
N CYS A 100 -28.27 -47.72 -10.87
CA CYS A 100 -27.84 -47.30 -12.21
C CYS A 100 -27.30 -45.86 -12.20
N LEU A 101 -26.34 -45.61 -13.09
CA LEU A 101 -25.71 -44.30 -13.30
C LEU A 101 -26.60 -43.39 -14.17
N PHE A 102 -26.75 -42.12 -13.76
CA PHE A 102 -27.49 -41.09 -14.50
C PHE A 102 -26.79 -39.71 -14.40
N VAL A 103 -27.21 -38.77 -15.24
CA VAL A 103 -26.88 -37.34 -15.18
C VAL A 103 -28.07 -36.59 -14.56
N ASP A 104 -27.85 -35.82 -13.48
CA ASP A 104 -28.85 -34.88 -12.96
C ASP A 104 -29.07 -33.75 -13.98
N GLY A 105 -30.22 -33.76 -14.66
CA GLY A 105 -30.53 -32.83 -15.73
C GLY A 105 -30.72 -31.39 -15.27
N TRP A 106 -31.17 -31.17 -14.03
CA TRP A 106 -31.29 -29.83 -13.47
C TRP A 106 -29.92 -29.25 -13.12
N PHE A 107 -29.05 -30.06 -12.51
CA PHE A 107 -27.68 -29.63 -12.20
C PHE A 107 -26.81 -29.48 -13.47
N ALA A 108 -27.03 -30.32 -14.49
CA ALA A 108 -26.44 -30.13 -15.81
C ALA A 108 -26.83 -28.79 -16.45
N ILE A 109 -28.09 -28.36 -16.32
CA ILE A 109 -28.54 -27.04 -16.78
C ILE A 109 -27.82 -25.92 -16.01
N THR A 110 -27.80 -25.96 -14.66
CA THR A 110 -27.18 -24.86 -13.88
C THR A 110 -25.67 -24.73 -14.16
N VAL A 111 -24.94 -25.85 -14.21
CA VAL A 111 -23.49 -25.84 -14.52
C VAL A 111 -23.23 -25.34 -15.94
N THR A 112 -24.04 -25.74 -16.94
CA THR A 112 -23.84 -25.26 -18.31
C THR A 112 -24.25 -23.81 -18.52
N VAL A 113 -25.26 -23.29 -17.81
CA VAL A 113 -25.58 -21.85 -17.78
C VAL A 113 -24.42 -21.05 -17.18
N LEU A 114 -23.91 -21.42 -16.01
CA LEU A 114 -22.75 -20.78 -15.38
C LEU A 114 -21.53 -20.79 -16.30
N ARG A 115 -21.26 -21.93 -16.95
CA ARG A 115 -20.13 -22.06 -17.89
C ARG A 115 -20.30 -21.12 -19.09
N CYS A 116 -21.48 -21.09 -19.71
CA CYS A 116 -21.77 -20.17 -20.82
C CYS A 116 -21.67 -18.69 -20.43
N MET A 117 -22.02 -18.30 -19.19
CA MET A 117 -21.77 -16.94 -18.69
C MET A 117 -20.28 -16.62 -18.63
N THR A 118 -19.45 -17.54 -18.15
CA THR A 118 -17.98 -17.35 -18.14
C THR A 118 -17.39 -17.27 -19.56
N ASP A 119 -17.88 -18.09 -20.51
CA ASP A 119 -17.43 -18.07 -21.90
C ASP A 119 -17.83 -16.76 -22.61
N ALA A 120 -19.03 -16.23 -22.37
CA ALA A 120 -19.46 -14.94 -22.92
C ALA A 120 -18.54 -13.77 -22.47
N LEU A 121 -18.11 -13.77 -21.21
CA LEU A 121 -17.17 -12.77 -20.68
C LEU A 121 -15.74 -12.94 -21.26
N HIS A 122 -15.31 -14.17 -21.55
CA HIS A 122 -14.05 -14.41 -22.27
C HIS A 122 -14.13 -13.98 -23.74
N LEU A 123 -15.25 -14.22 -24.44
CA LEU A 123 -15.50 -13.70 -25.79
C LEU A 123 -15.48 -12.17 -25.83
N TRP A 124 -16.11 -11.52 -24.86
CA TRP A 124 -16.08 -10.06 -24.71
C TRP A 124 -14.65 -9.54 -24.49
N ASN A 125 -13.88 -10.18 -23.59
CA ASN A 125 -12.48 -9.82 -23.40
C ASN A 125 -11.64 -10.03 -24.67
N MET A 126 -11.82 -11.13 -25.40
CA MET A 126 -11.14 -11.39 -26.69
C MET A 126 -11.46 -10.28 -27.71
N TRP A 127 -12.73 -9.85 -27.80
CA TRP A 127 -13.15 -8.72 -28.64
C TRP A 127 -12.53 -7.39 -28.22
N LEU A 128 -12.34 -7.14 -26.92
CA LEU A 128 -11.57 -6.00 -26.43
C LEU A 128 -10.08 -6.10 -26.83
N GLN A 129 -9.46 -7.29 -26.76
CA GLN A 129 -8.07 -7.48 -27.21
C GLN A 129 -7.90 -7.21 -28.71
N PHE A 130 -8.88 -7.54 -29.56
CA PHE A 130 -8.89 -7.19 -31.00
C PHE A 130 -8.85 -5.67 -31.26
N LYS A 131 -9.31 -4.84 -30.31
CA LYS A 131 -9.30 -3.38 -30.38
C LYS A 131 -8.15 -2.72 -29.60
N MET A 132 -7.34 -3.51 -28.89
CA MET A 132 -6.30 -3.05 -27.98
C MET A 132 -4.95 -2.91 -28.69
N ASN A 133 -4.39 -1.70 -28.77
CA ASN A 133 -3.10 -1.50 -29.44
C ASN A 133 -1.92 -2.01 -28.58
N ARG A 134 -1.46 -3.25 -28.84
CA ARG A 134 -0.31 -3.86 -28.16
C ARG A 134 1.01 -3.42 -28.82
N ARG A 135 1.65 -2.35 -28.30
CA ARG A 135 3.08 -2.08 -28.60
C ARG A 135 3.94 -3.26 -28.10
N PRO A 136 4.92 -3.77 -28.89
CA PRO A 136 5.88 -4.75 -28.40
C PRO A 136 6.87 -4.09 -27.41
N HIS A 137 7.32 -4.82 -26.40
CA HIS A 137 8.17 -4.29 -25.32
C HIS A 137 9.66 -4.12 -25.68
N HIS A 138 10.08 -4.43 -26.91
CA HIS A 138 11.47 -4.27 -27.36
C HIS A 138 11.66 -2.97 -28.15
N ALA A 139 11.71 -1.86 -27.42
CA ALA A 139 12.12 -0.54 -27.92
C ALA A 139 12.60 0.32 -26.72
N VAL A 140 13.73 -0.07 -26.13
CA VAL A 140 14.36 0.64 -25.00
C VAL A 140 15.52 1.55 -25.47
N ASP A 141 16.08 1.29 -26.65
CA ASP A 141 17.14 2.13 -27.25
C ASP A 141 16.55 3.43 -27.83
N GLY A 142 16.61 4.49 -27.03
CA GLY A 142 16.25 5.84 -27.45
C GLY A 142 17.28 6.45 -28.39
N SER A 143 16.92 6.63 -29.67
CA SER A 143 17.57 7.57 -30.62
C SER A 143 16.97 7.54 -32.04
N ALA A 144 16.34 6.44 -32.45
CA ALA A 144 15.96 6.22 -33.86
C ALA A 144 14.45 6.16 -34.18
N ALA A 145 13.57 6.26 -33.18
CA ALA A 145 12.13 5.99 -33.35
C ALA A 145 11.22 7.22 -33.59
N GLU A 146 11.77 8.43 -33.60
CA GLU A 146 10.98 9.67 -33.53
C GLU A 146 10.50 10.22 -34.90
N ARG A 147 10.70 9.47 -36.00
CA ARG A 147 10.38 9.91 -37.37
C ARG A 147 9.50 8.97 -38.20
N SER A 148 8.78 8.02 -37.58
CA SER A 148 7.85 7.13 -38.29
C SER A 148 6.46 7.03 -37.65
N GLY A 149 5.51 7.81 -38.18
CA GLY A 149 4.09 7.42 -38.20
C GLY A 149 3.37 7.27 -36.86
N LEU A 150 3.41 8.30 -36.00
CA LEU A 150 2.26 8.53 -35.13
C LEU A 150 1.07 8.96 -36.01
N HIS A 151 -0.13 8.45 -35.70
CA HIS A 151 -1.38 8.51 -36.48
C HIS A 151 -1.53 7.50 -37.64
N ASP A 152 -2.76 6.97 -37.75
CA ASP A 152 -3.33 6.06 -38.76
C ASP A 152 -2.87 4.57 -38.82
N ALA A 153 -2.47 4.01 -37.68
CA ALA A 153 -2.51 2.55 -37.47
C ALA A 153 -3.97 2.05 -37.32
N GLY A 154 -4.74 2.06 -38.42
CA GLY A 154 -6.17 1.74 -38.42
C GLY A 154 -6.52 0.34 -37.86
N ALA A 155 -7.76 0.16 -37.38
CA ALA A 155 -8.18 -1.03 -36.62
C ALA A 155 -7.93 -2.38 -37.33
N ARG A 156 -7.96 -2.41 -38.68
CA ARG A 156 -7.51 -3.56 -39.49
C ARG A 156 -6.13 -4.06 -39.08
N THR A 157 -5.17 -3.16 -38.91
CA THR A 157 -3.76 -3.46 -38.65
C THR A 157 -3.56 -4.05 -37.26
N VAL A 158 -4.24 -3.50 -36.25
CA VAL A 158 -4.22 -4.00 -34.86
C VAL A 158 -4.83 -5.41 -34.78
N ALA A 159 -6.01 -5.61 -35.40
CA ALA A 159 -6.65 -6.93 -35.46
C ALA A 159 -5.79 -7.96 -36.22
N LEU A 160 -5.16 -7.57 -37.32
CA LEU A 160 -4.24 -8.42 -38.08
C LEU A 160 -2.96 -8.75 -37.30
N GLN A 161 -2.46 -7.86 -36.44
CA GLN A 161 -1.31 -8.16 -35.56
C GLN A 161 -1.69 -9.18 -34.48
N TYR A 162 -2.84 -9.03 -33.81
CA TYR A 162 -3.32 -10.02 -32.83
C TYR A 162 -3.60 -11.39 -33.47
N PHE A 163 -4.18 -11.43 -34.67
CA PHE A 163 -4.41 -12.67 -35.41
C PHE A 163 -3.11 -13.32 -35.93
N LYS A 164 -2.13 -12.53 -36.40
CA LYS A 164 -0.80 -13.03 -36.82
C LYS A 164 0.06 -13.50 -35.64
N ALA A 165 -0.22 -13.05 -34.41
CA ALA A 165 0.41 -13.56 -33.19
C ALA A 165 -0.10 -14.98 -32.86
N LYS A 166 0.28 -15.98 -33.67
CA LYS A 166 -0.23 -17.37 -33.67
C LYS A 166 -0.31 -18.06 -32.30
N LYS A 167 0.51 -17.66 -31.32
CA LYS A 167 0.50 -18.22 -29.95
C LYS A 167 -0.52 -17.57 -28.99
N GLY A 168 -1.10 -16.42 -29.35
CA GLY A 168 -2.13 -15.73 -28.57
C GLY A 168 -3.52 -16.15 -29.01
N PHE A 169 -4.01 -15.59 -30.12
CA PHE A 169 -5.41 -15.75 -30.57
C PHE A 169 -5.92 -17.20 -30.58
N PHE A 170 -5.16 -18.17 -31.12
CA PHE A 170 -5.59 -19.58 -31.17
C PHE A 170 -5.68 -20.23 -29.78
N PHE A 171 -4.87 -19.77 -28.83
CA PHE A 171 -4.88 -20.25 -27.45
C PHE A 171 -6.03 -19.62 -26.65
N ASP A 172 -6.20 -18.30 -26.77
CA ASP A 172 -7.32 -17.55 -26.21
C ASP A 172 -8.66 -18.12 -26.72
N PHE A 173 -8.75 -18.48 -28.01
CA PHE A 173 -9.92 -19.15 -28.61
C PHE A 173 -10.13 -20.58 -28.10
N PHE A 174 -9.07 -21.40 -27.99
CA PHE A 174 -9.17 -22.78 -27.51
C PHE A 174 -9.75 -22.86 -26.08
N VAL A 175 -9.33 -21.95 -25.21
CA VAL A 175 -9.81 -21.81 -23.82
C VAL A 175 -11.33 -21.62 -23.71
N ILE A 176 -11.96 -21.06 -24.74
CA ILE A 176 -13.39 -20.69 -24.78
C ILE A 176 -14.26 -21.82 -25.36
N LEU A 177 -13.68 -22.85 -25.99
CA LEU A 177 -14.45 -23.87 -26.71
C LEU A 177 -15.41 -24.64 -25.76
N PRO A 178 -16.71 -24.77 -26.09
CA PRO A 178 -17.72 -25.38 -25.22
C PRO A 178 -17.72 -26.92 -25.28
N ILE A 179 -16.53 -27.54 -25.26
CA ILE A 179 -16.36 -29.00 -25.36
C ILE A 179 -17.03 -29.74 -24.18
N PRO A 180 -16.93 -29.30 -22.92
CA PRO A 180 -17.63 -29.93 -21.80
C PRO A 180 -19.15 -29.92 -21.97
N GLN A 181 -19.72 -28.81 -22.47
CA GLN A 181 -21.15 -28.71 -22.77
C GLN A 181 -21.57 -29.72 -23.85
N ILE A 182 -20.85 -29.79 -24.97
CA ILE A 182 -21.12 -30.73 -26.07
C ILE A 182 -21.06 -32.19 -25.56
N VAL A 183 -20.06 -32.51 -24.74
CA VAL A 183 -19.86 -33.87 -24.24
C VAL A 183 -20.91 -34.26 -23.21
N LEU A 184 -21.28 -33.36 -22.29
CA LEU A 184 -22.31 -33.61 -21.30
C LEU A 184 -23.68 -33.87 -21.93
N TRP A 185 -24.05 -33.10 -22.97
CA TRP A 185 -25.37 -33.18 -23.59
C TRP A 185 -25.48 -34.17 -24.76
N VAL A 186 -24.37 -34.58 -25.40
CA VAL A 186 -24.39 -35.47 -26.57
C VAL A 186 -23.64 -36.78 -26.34
N ALA A 187 -22.37 -36.71 -25.93
CA ALA A 187 -21.51 -37.91 -25.87
C ALA A 187 -21.81 -38.79 -24.64
N ILE A 188 -22.08 -38.20 -23.48
CA ILE A 188 -22.35 -38.95 -22.25
C ILE A 188 -23.69 -39.72 -22.33
N PRO A 189 -24.83 -39.13 -22.76
CA PRO A 189 -26.09 -39.86 -22.90
C PRO A 189 -25.99 -41.05 -23.86
N GLU A 190 -25.27 -40.90 -24.97
CA GLU A 190 -25.03 -41.96 -25.96
C GLU A 190 -24.15 -43.10 -25.41
N LEU A 191 -23.11 -42.77 -24.63
CA LEU A 191 -22.27 -43.76 -23.94
C LEU A 191 -23.01 -44.49 -22.80
N LEU A 192 -23.88 -43.77 -22.08
CA LEU A 192 -24.77 -44.33 -21.06
C LEU A 192 -25.82 -45.26 -21.67
N GLY A 193 -26.47 -44.88 -22.77
CA GLY A 193 -27.42 -45.75 -23.50
C GLY A 193 -26.78 -47.05 -24.01
N LYS A 194 -25.47 -47.03 -24.29
CA LYS A 194 -24.67 -48.22 -24.63
C LYS A 194 -24.23 -49.04 -23.41
N GLY A 195 -24.42 -48.55 -22.18
CA GLY A 195 -23.99 -49.20 -20.93
C GLY A 195 -22.50 -49.05 -20.62
N SER A 196 -21.80 -48.13 -21.28
CA SER A 196 -20.33 -48.01 -21.23
C SER A 196 -19.86 -47.09 -20.09
N THR A 197 -20.30 -47.37 -18.86
CA THR A 197 -20.12 -46.48 -17.69
C THR A 197 -18.66 -46.13 -17.40
N THR A 198 -17.72 -47.05 -17.59
CA THR A 198 -16.28 -46.79 -17.41
C THR A 198 -15.70 -45.85 -18.47
N VAL A 199 -16.25 -45.84 -19.69
CA VAL A 199 -15.79 -44.92 -20.76
C VAL A 199 -16.31 -43.51 -20.53
N VAL A 200 -17.50 -43.35 -19.93
CA VAL A 200 -18.01 -42.03 -19.50
C VAL A 200 -17.01 -41.33 -18.56
N MET A 201 -16.50 -42.05 -17.56
CA MET A 201 -15.55 -41.50 -16.58
C MET A 201 -14.22 -41.11 -17.21
N THR A 202 -13.65 -41.97 -18.07
CA THR A 202 -12.36 -41.67 -18.72
C THR A 202 -12.47 -40.53 -19.73
N VAL A 203 -13.58 -40.45 -20.47
CA VAL A 203 -13.87 -39.32 -21.38
C VAL A 203 -13.96 -38.01 -20.59
N LEU A 204 -14.72 -37.97 -19.50
CA LEU A 204 -14.80 -36.79 -18.63
C LEU A 204 -13.43 -36.36 -18.08
N LEU A 205 -12.66 -37.30 -17.52
CA LEU A 205 -11.36 -37.00 -16.93
C LEU A 205 -10.34 -36.48 -17.95
N ILE A 206 -10.27 -37.11 -19.14
CA ILE A 206 -9.37 -36.69 -20.22
C ILE A 206 -9.74 -35.28 -20.71
N LEU A 207 -11.04 -35.00 -20.91
CA LEU A 207 -11.50 -33.70 -21.41
C LEU A 207 -11.32 -32.58 -20.38
N PHE A 208 -11.55 -32.88 -19.10
CA PHE A 208 -11.25 -31.97 -18.01
C PHE A 208 -9.77 -31.60 -18.03
N LEU A 209 -8.85 -32.58 -17.99
CA LEU A 209 -7.41 -32.30 -18.07
C LEU A 209 -7.02 -31.51 -19.33
N PHE A 210 -7.60 -31.85 -20.48
CA PHE A 210 -7.32 -31.21 -21.77
C PHE A 210 -7.79 -29.75 -21.86
N GLN A 211 -8.86 -29.36 -21.18
CA GLN A 211 -9.30 -27.95 -21.10
C GLN A 211 -8.74 -27.18 -19.90
N TYR A 212 -8.71 -27.81 -18.74
CA TYR A 212 -8.44 -27.18 -17.45
C TYR A 212 -6.97 -26.75 -17.33
N LEU A 213 -6.03 -27.57 -17.80
CA LEU A 213 -4.60 -27.24 -17.78
C LEU A 213 -4.28 -26.01 -18.66
N PRO A 214 -4.79 -25.88 -19.91
CA PRO A 214 -4.74 -24.64 -20.68
C PRO A 214 -5.40 -23.43 -19.99
N LYS A 215 -6.56 -23.58 -19.34
CA LYS A 215 -7.21 -22.49 -18.60
C LYS A 215 -6.37 -22.01 -17.40
N ILE A 216 -5.74 -22.92 -16.65
CA ILE A 216 -4.78 -22.58 -15.59
C ILE A 216 -3.60 -21.78 -16.19
N TYR A 217 -3.00 -22.28 -17.27
CA TYR A 217 -1.87 -21.60 -17.91
C TYR A 217 -2.25 -20.19 -18.41
N HIS A 218 -3.42 -20.04 -19.04
CA HIS A 218 -3.96 -18.73 -19.44
C HIS A 218 -4.09 -17.77 -18.24
N SER A 219 -4.69 -18.22 -17.15
CA SER A 219 -4.88 -17.43 -15.92
C SER A 219 -3.53 -17.02 -15.29
N VAL A 220 -2.56 -17.94 -15.20
CA VAL A 220 -1.21 -17.66 -14.67
C VAL A 220 -0.44 -16.69 -15.58
N CYS A 221 -0.57 -16.80 -16.90
CA CYS A 221 0.03 -15.85 -17.84
C CYS A 221 -0.60 -14.45 -17.74
N LEU A 222 -1.92 -14.35 -17.55
CA LEU A 222 -2.61 -13.08 -17.30
C LEU A 222 -2.13 -12.43 -15.98
N LEU A 223 -2.10 -13.20 -14.88
CA LEU A 223 -1.64 -12.76 -13.57
C LEU A 223 -0.21 -12.20 -13.62
N ARG A 224 0.74 -12.97 -14.18
CA ARG A 224 2.14 -12.57 -14.31
C ARG A 224 2.30 -11.33 -15.20
N ARG A 225 1.51 -11.20 -16.27
CA ARG A 225 1.51 -10.01 -17.14
C ARG A 225 1.05 -8.76 -16.39
N MET A 226 0.04 -8.86 -15.51
CA MET A 226 -0.42 -7.71 -14.73
C MET A 226 0.57 -7.32 -13.62
N GLN A 227 1.17 -8.29 -12.94
CA GLN A 227 2.24 -8.05 -11.94
C GLN A 227 3.39 -7.23 -12.54
N ASN A 228 3.88 -7.63 -13.72
CA ASN A 228 4.97 -6.94 -14.43
C ASN A 228 4.63 -5.52 -14.94
N LEU A 229 3.35 -5.13 -14.98
CA LEU A 229 2.91 -3.83 -15.51
C LEU A 229 2.44 -2.84 -14.43
N SER A 230 1.93 -3.35 -13.30
CA SER A 230 1.27 -2.53 -12.28
C SER A 230 1.93 -2.62 -10.90
N GLY A 231 2.79 -3.61 -10.66
CA GLY A 231 3.33 -3.94 -9.33
C GLY A 231 2.26 -4.49 -8.40
N TYR A 232 1.35 -3.63 -7.94
CA TYR A 232 0.14 -3.98 -7.21
C TYR A 232 -1.03 -4.18 -8.18
N ILE A 233 -1.65 -5.36 -8.15
CA ILE A 233 -2.66 -5.76 -9.14
C ILE A 233 -3.98 -4.99 -8.94
N PHE A 234 -4.40 -4.80 -7.69
CA PHE A 234 -5.69 -4.22 -7.29
C PHE A 234 -5.52 -2.97 -6.38
N GLY A 235 -4.37 -2.28 -6.45
CA GLY A 235 -4.03 -1.17 -5.56
C GLY A 235 -3.58 -1.62 -4.17
N THR A 236 -4.43 -2.33 -3.41
CA THR A 236 -4.08 -2.77 -2.06
C THR A 236 -3.19 -4.02 -2.05
N VAL A 237 -2.31 -4.11 -1.04
CA VAL A 237 -1.36 -5.23 -0.88
C VAL A 237 -2.07 -6.54 -0.53
N TRP A 238 -3.21 -6.47 0.16
CA TRP A 238 -3.99 -7.61 0.66
C TRP A 238 -4.49 -8.55 -0.44
N TRP A 239 -4.77 -8.04 -1.64
CA TRP A 239 -5.15 -8.86 -2.79
C TRP A 239 -4.09 -9.92 -3.16
N GLY A 240 -2.82 -9.70 -2.80
CA GLY A 240 -1.77 -10.71 -2.92
C GLY A 240 -2.07 -11.99 -2.12
N ILE A 241 -2.61 -11.87 -0.90
CA ILE A 241 -3.06 -13.04 -0.12
C ILE A 241 -4.34 -13.61 -0.72
N ALA A 242 -5.33 -12.76 -1.01
CA ALA A 242 -6.64 -13.20 -1.51
C ALA A 242 -6.52 -14.07 -2.78
N LEU A 243 -5.67 -13.66 -3.73
CA LEU A 243 -5.44 -14.43 -4.97
C LEU A 243 -4.72 -15.77 -4.73
N ASN A 244 -3.81 -15.83 -3.76
CA ASN A 244 -3.18 -17.10 -3.37
C ASN A 244 -4.19 -18.05 -2.72
N MET A 245 -5.07 -17.53 -1.84
CA MET A 245 -6.15 -18.32 -1.23
C MET A 245 -7.16 -18.81 -2.27
N ILE A 246 -7.58 -17.96 -3.21
CA ILE A 246 -8.49 -18.34 -4.31
C ILE A 246 -7.87 -19.45 -5.17
N ALA A 247 -6.59 -19.33 -5.54
CA ALA A 247 -5.89 -20.38 -6.29
C ALA A 247 -5.82 -21.70 -5.52
N TYR A 248 -5.63 -21.65 -4.20
CA TYR A 248 -5.63 -22.82 -3.32
C TYR A 248 -7.02 -23.49 -3.25
N PHE A 249 -8.09 -22.73 -3.01
CA PHE A 249 -9.47 -23.26 -3.03
C PHE A 249 -9.86 -23.87 -4.38
N VAL A 250 -9.47 -23.24 -5.49
CA VAL A 250 -9.69 -23.76 -6.86
C VAL A 250 -8.93 -25.07 -7.10
N ALA A 251 -7.69 -25.20 -6.60
CA ALA A 251 -6.95 -26.46 -6.66
C ALA A 251 -7.62 -27.57 -5.83
N SER A 252 -8.03 -27.27 -4.60
CA SER A 252 -8.78 -28.21 -3.75
C SER A 252 -10.12 -28.63 -4.38
N HIS A 253 -10.84 -27.71 -5.01
CA HIS A 253 -12.09 -28.03 -5.70
C HIS A 253 -11.87 -29.01 -6.87
N ALA A 254 -10.88 -28.75 -7.73
CA ALA A 254 -10.54 -29.65 -8.83
C ALA A 254 -10.08 -31.04 -8.37
N VAL A 255 -9.25 -31.11 -7.33
CA VAL A 255 -8.80 -32.37 -6.71
C VAL A 255 -9.97 -33.15 -6.11
N GLY A 256 -10.86 -32.46 -5.39
CA GLY A 256 -12.08 -33.02 -4.83
C GLY A 256 -13.04 -33.56 -5.90
N ALA A 257 -13.23 -32.82 -6.99
CA ALA A 257 -14.05 -33.26 -8.12
C ALA A 257 -13.49 -34.53 -8.78
N CYS A 258 -12.17 -34.58 -9.03
CA CYS A 258 -11.50 -35.79 -9.54
C CYS A 258 -11.70 -36.98 -8.59
N TRP A 259 -11.57 -36.78 -7.29
CA TRP A 259 -11.83 -37.80 -6.27
C TRP A 259 -13.28 -38.31 -6.29
N TYR A 260 -14.27 -37.42 -6.43
CA TYR A 260 -15.68 -37.78 -6.57
C TYR A 260 -15.95 -38.63 -7.82
N LEU A 261 -15.41 -38.21 -8.98
CA LEU A 261 -15.57 -38.94 -10.25
C LEU A 261 -14.93 -40.34 -10.20
N LEU A 262 -13.74 -40.45 -9.62
CA LEU A 262 -13.05 -41.73 -9.42
C LEU A 262 -13.76 -42.61 -8.37
N GLY A 263 -14.43 -42.01 -7.37
CA GLY A 263 -15.35 -42.70 -6.47
C GLY A 263 -16.54 -43.32 -7.18
N ILE A 264 -17.22 -42.58 -8.06
CA ILE A 264 -18.27 -43.14 -8.94
C ILE A 264 -17.70 -44.28 -9.79
N GLN A 265 -16.48 -44.12 -10.34
CA GLN A 265 -15.82 -45.17 -11.12
C GLN A 265 -15.56 -46.44 -10.28
N ARG A 266 -15.19 -46.31 -9.00
CA ARG A 266 -14.99 -47.43 -8.07
C ARG A 266 -16.31 -48.11 -7.69
N ALA A 267 -17.37 -47.35 -7.42
CA ALA A 267 -18.70 -47.88 -7.14
C ALA A 267 -19.33 -48.58 -8.37
N ALA A 268 -19.20 -47.99 -9.56
CA ALA A 268 -19.61 -48.62 -10.81
C ALA A 268 -18.81 -49.91 -11.10
N LYS A 269 -17.54 -50.00 -10.69
CA LYS A 269 -16.70 -51.21 -10.76
C LYS A 269 -17.18 -52.29 -9.76
N CYS A 270 -17.66 -51.92 -8.57
CA CYS A 270 -18.34 -52.84 -7.63
C CYS A 270 -19.65 -53.38 -8.22
N LEU A 271 -20.57 -52.48 -8.59
CA LEU A 271 -21.88 -52.84 -9.16
C LEU A 271 -21.73 -53.69 -10.44
N LYS A 272 -20.74 -53.41 -11.29
CA LYS A 272 -20.45 -54.22 -12.49
C LYS A 272 -20.02 -55.65 -12.17
N LYS A 273 -19.24 -55.87 -11.10
CA LYS A 273 -18.92 -57.25 -10.63
C LYS A 273 -20.19 -57.98 -10.19
N GLN A 274 -21.04 -57.34 -9.39
CA GLN A 274 -22.29 -57.94 -8.91
C GLN A 274 -23.29 -58.20 -10.05
N CYS A 275 -23.33 -57.34 -11.06
CA CYS A 275 -24.13 -57.54 -12.27
C CYS A 275 -23.71 -58.80 -13.03
N ILE A 276 -22.40 -59.05 -13.22
CA ILE A 276 -21.90 -60.27 -13.89
C ILE A 276 -22.31 -61.56 -13.17
N LEU A 277 -22.49 -61.51 -11.83
CA LEU A 277 -22.98 -62.64 -11.03
C LEU A 277 -24.52 -62.80 -11.06
N THR A 278 -25.25 -61.78 -11.51
CA THR A 278 -26.72 -61.72 -11.43
C THR A 278 -27.36 -62.13 -12.76
N LYS A 279 -28.05 -63.28 -12.78
CA LYS A 279 -28.76 -63.77 -13.97
C LYS A 279 -29.76 -62.72 -14.49
N GLY A 280 -29.64 -62.35 -15.76
CA GLY A 280 -30.48 -61.35 -16.43
C GLY A 280 -29.97 -59.91 -16.35
N CYS A 281 -28.90 -59.62 -15.61
CA CYS A 281 -28.25 -58.32 -15.63
C CYS A 281 -27.42 -58.14 -16.92
N ASN A 282 -27.58 -57.00 -17.59
CA ASN A 282 -26.90 -56.65 -18.84
C ASN A 282 -26.11 -55.36 -18.64
N MET A 283 -25.04 -55.12 -19.39
CA MET A 283 -24.26 -53.87 -19.21
C MET A 283 -25.09 -52.58 -19.42
N ARG A 284 -26.23 -52.66 -20.12
CA ARG A 284 -27.19 -51.55 -20.23
C ARG A 284 -27.98 -51.26 -18.95
N THR A 285 -28.19 -52.21 -18.03
CA THR A 285 -28.91 -51.93 -16.77
C THR A 285 -28.10 -51.02 -15.84
N MET A 286 -26.77 -51.03 -15.98
CA MET A 286 -25.80 -50.22 -15.22
C MET A 286 -25.95 -48.68 -15.39
N ALA A 287 -26.61 -48.22 -16.45
CA ALA A 287 -26.88 -46.81 -16.73
C ALA A 287 -28.39 -46.66 -16.94
N CYS A 288 -29.03 -45.64 -16.36
CA CYS A 288 -30.48 -45.60 -16.21
C CYS A 288 -31.26 -45.54 -17.54
N GLN A 289 -32.57 -45.86 -17.52
CA GLN A 289 -33.40 -45.94 -18.74
C GLN A 289 -33.45 -44.60 -19.48
N GLU A 290 -33.55 -43.52 -18.73
CA GLU A 290 -33.33 -42.15 -19.20
C GLU A 290 -31.93 -41.73 -18.70
N PRO A 291 -30.94 -41.48 -19.58
CA PRO A 291 -29.57 -41.14 -19.16
C PRO A 291 -29.45 -39.79 -18.44
N ILE A 292 -30.38 -38.88 -18.71
CA ILE A 292 -30.52 -37.58 -18.06
C ILE A 292 -31.84 -37.60 -17.28
N TYR A 293 -31.79 -37.32 -15.98
CA TYR A 293 -32.92 -37.46 -15.06
C TYR A 293 -33.31 -36.11 -14.45
N TYR A 294 -34.62 -35.81 -14.47
CA TYR A 294 -35.17 -34.52 -14.03
C TYR A 294 -36.04 -34.61 -12.76
N GLY A 295 -36.04 -35.75 -12.05
CA GLY A 295 -36.87 -35.97 -10.85
C GLY A 295 -38.27 -36.55 -11.15
N THR A 296 -38.62 -36.76 -12.42
CA THR A 296 -39.87 -37.41 -12.83
C THR A 296 -39.83 -38.91 -12.56
N SER A 297 -40.87 -39.44 -11.91
CA SER A 297 -41.05 -40.88 -11.62
C SER A 297 -41.41 -41.69 -12.88
N SER A 298 -40.46 -41.78 -13.82
CA SER A 298 -40.57 -42.60 -15.03
C SER A 298 -40.81 -44.06 -14.65
N LEU A 299 -41.99 -44.60 -14.97
CA LEU A 299 -42.33 -46.00 -14.73
C LEU A 299 -41.29 -46.90 -15.43
N ILE A 300 -40.56 -47.73 -14.68
CA ILE A 300 -39.49 -48.58 -15.22
C ILE A 300 -40.11 -49.61 -16.16
N LYS A 301 -39.93 -49.44 -17.48
CA LYS A 301 -40.57 -50.31 -18.50
C LYS A 301 -39.77 -51.58 -18.77
N ASP A 302 -38.48 -51.56 -18.45
CA ASP A 302 -37.56 -52.68 -18.66
C ASP A 302 -37.50 -53.59 -17.42
N ARG A 303 -38.06 -54.80 -17.57
CA ARG A 303 -38.11 -55.83 -16.52
C ARG A 303 -36.73 -56.22 -15.99
N SER A 304 -35.66 -56.12 -16.78
CA SER A 304 -34.29 -56.44 -16.34
C SER A 304 -33.75 -55.39 -15.36
N ARG A 305 -34.15 -54.12 -15.51
CA ARG A 305 -33.79 -53.02 -14.60
C ARG A 305 -34.52 -53.13 -13.26
N PHE A 306 -35.79 -53.52 -13.29
CA PHE A 306 -36.57 -53.73 -12.08
C PHE A 306 -35.96 -54.85 -11.21
N ILE A 307 -35.69 -56.02 -11.82
CA ILE A 307 -35.02 -57.15 -11.14
C ILE A 307 -33.63 -56.78 -10.62
N TRP A 308 -32.89 -55.92 -11.35
CA TRP A 308 -31.61 -55.40 -10.87
C TRP A 308 -31.79 -54.50 -9.63
N GLY A 309 -32.72 -53.54 -9.65
CA GLY A 309 -32.99 -52.63 -8.52
C GLY A 309 -33.48 -53.33 -7.24
N GLU A 310 -34.14 -54.48 -7.35
CA GLU A 310 -34.55 -55.31 -6.20
C GLU A 310 -33.42 -56.15 -5.59
N ASN A 311 -32.23 -56.22 -6.21
CA ASN A 311 -31.12 -57.05 -5.74
C ASN A 311 -30.45 -56.48 -4.47
N LYS A 312 -31.03 -56.80 -3.31
CA LYS A 312 -30.54 -56.41 -1.98
C LYS A 312 -29.06 -56.73 -1.75
N ASN A 313 -28.55 -57.85 -2.26
CA ASN A 313 -27.15 -58.23 -2.08
C ASN A 313 -26.18 -57.32 -2.84
N ALA A 314 -26.56 -56.86 -4.03
CA ALA A 314 -25.78 -55.87 -4.78
C ALA A 314 -25.80 -54.49 -4.09
N ARG A 315 -26.96 -54.08 -3.55
CA ARG A 315 -27.11 -52.82 -2.79
C ARG A 315 -26.27 -52.83 -1.51
N SER A 316 -26.38 -53.88 -0.70
CA SER A 316 -25.65 -53.99 0.57
C SER A 316 -24.15 -54.15 0.41
N THR A 317 -23.69 -54.77 -0.69
CA THR A 317 -22.24 -54.91 -0.97
C THR A 317 -21.61 -53.65 -1.55
N CYS A 318 -22.35 -52.85 -2.32
CA CYS A 318 -21.77 -51.74 -3.09
C CYS A 318 -22.21 -50.33 -2.67
N LEU A 319 -23.35 -50.14 -1.99
CA LEU A 319 -23.91 -48.80 -1.70
C LEU A 319 -24.22 -48.56 -0.21
N GLU A 320 -24.79 -49.53 0.51
CA GLU A 320 -25.17 -49.32 1.93
C GLU A 320 -23.95 -49.43 2.88
N ASN A 321 -23.11 -50.45 2.72
CA ASN A 321 -21.95 -50.70 3.57
C ASN A 321 -20.65 -50.61 2.76
N TYR A 322 -19.80 -49.66 3.14
CA TYR A 322 -18.53 -49.36 2.48
C TYR A 322 -17.39 -50.35 2.82
N ASP A 323 -17.50 -51.18 3.87
CA ASP A 323 -16.45 -52.15 4.24
C ASP A 323 -16.61 -53.49 3.50
N ASN A 324 -17.73 -53.71 2.81
CA ASN A 324 -18.01 -54.91 2.01
C ASN A 324 -17.21 -54.99 0.68
N PHE A 325 -16.45 -53.94 0.34
CA PHE A 325 -15.66 -53.85 -0.90
C PHE A 325 -14.43 -52.96 -0.68
N ASP A 326 -13.30 -53.29 -1.31
CA ASP A 326 -12.08 -52.47 -1.28
C ASP A 326 -12.31 -51.14 -2.02
N TYR A 327 -12.81 -50.13 -1.29
CA TYR A 327 -12.99 -48.75 -1.77
C TYR A 327 -11.79 -47.85 -1.50
N GLY A 328 -10.93 -48.21 -0.55
CA GLY A 328 -9.74 -47.45 -0.13
C GLY A 328 -10.03 -45.95 0.04
N ALA A 329 -9.21 -45.11 -0.60
CA ALA A 329 -9.32 -43.66 -0.56
C ALA A 329 -10.70 -43.09 -0.96
N TYR A 330 -11.58 -43.87 -1.61
CA TYR A 330 -12.93 -43.44 -2.03
C TYR A 330 -14.06 -43.87 -1.08
N LYS A 331 -13.75 -44.49 0.08
CA LYS A 331 -14.73 -44.99 1.06
C LYS A 331 -15.86 -44.01 1.38
N TRP A 332 -15.55 -42.73 1.61
CA TRP A 332 -16.56 -41.69 1.89
C TRP A 332 -17.41 -41.29 0.66
N THR A 333 -16.98 -41.56 -0.57
CA THR A 333 -17.76 -41.23 -1.78
C THR A 333 -19.01 -42.11 -1.91
N VAL A 334 -19.01 -43.32 -1.35
CA VAL A 334 -20.07 -44.32 -1.56
C VAL A 334 -21.44 -43.83 -1.09
N GLN A 335 -21.48 -43.11 0.03
CA GLN A 335 -22.71 -42.49 0.55
C GLN A 335 -23.05 -41.17 -0.17
N LEU A 336 -22.07 -40.50 -0.77
CA LEU A 336 -22.22 -39.18 -1.40
C LEU A 336 -22.73 -39.25 -2.85
N ILE A 337 -22.49 -40.36 -3.55
CA ILE A 337 -22.88 -40.55 -4.96
C ILE A 337 -24.36 -40.90 -5.14
N THR A 338 -25.02 -41.41 -4.08
CA THR A 338 -26.46 -41.67 -3.98
C THR A 338 -27.25 -40.49 -3.41
N ASN A 339 -26.69 -39.80 -2.42
CA ASN A 339 -27.30 -38.66 -1.71
C ASN A 339 -27.95 -37.61 -2.64
N GLU A 340 -29.20 -37.24 -2.39
CA GLU A 340 -29.93 -36.26 -3.21
C GLU A 340 -29.47 -34.80 -3.00
N ASN A 341 -28.82 -34.50 -1.87
CA ASN A 341 -28.39 -33.14 -1.51
C ASN A 341 -27.21 -32.65 -2.37
N ARG A 342 -27.54 -31.91 -3.44
CA ARG A 342 -26.58 -31.27 -4.36
C ARG A 342 -25.51 -30.42 -3.67
N LEU A 343 -25.84 -29.76 -2.55
CA LEU A 343 -24.87 -28.95 -1.79
C LEU A 343 -23.80 -29.83 -1.12
N GLU A 344 -24.19 -30.97 -0.54
CA GLU A 344 -23.27 -31.92 0.07
C GLU A 344 -22.33 -32.53 -0.99
N LYS A 345 -22.89 -32.91 -2.15
CA LYS A 345 -22.13 -33.37 -3.33
C LYS A 345 -21.06 -32.38 -3.80
N ILE A 346 -21.18 -31.08 -3.52
CA ILE A 346 -20.16 -30.06 -3.84
C ILE A 346 -19.23 -29.80 -2.64
N LEU A 347 -19.78 -29.69 -1.43
CA LEU A 347 -19.04 -29.27 -0.24
C LEU A 347 -18.13 -30.37 0.32
N PHE A 348 -18.58 -31.63 0.40
CA PHE A 348 -17.75 -32.73 0.92
C PHE A 348 -16.49 -32.98 0.07
N PRO A 349 -16.54 -32.97 -1.28
CA PRO A 349 -15.35 -33.11 -2.09
C PRO A 349 -14.41 -31.90 -2.00
N ILE A 350 -14.93 -30.68 -1.87
CA ILE A 350 -14.10 -29.49 -1.57
C ILE A 350 -13.39 -29.67 -0.22
N PHE A 351 -14.09 -30.11 0.83
CA PHE A 351 -13.52 -30.40 2.14
C PHE A 351 -12.43 -31.47 2.06
N TRP A 352 -12.65 -32.59 1.36
CA TRP A 352 -11.65 -33.63 1.14
C TRP A 352 -10.41 -33.12 0.38
N GLY A 353 -10.63 -32.28 -0.65
CA GLY A 353 -9.56 -31.66 -1.42
C GLY A 353 -8.79 -30.58 -0.65
N LEU A 354 -9.42 -29.88 0.29
CA LEU A 354 -8.76 -28.97 1.22
C LEU A 354 -7.88 -29.75 2.20
N MET A 355 -8.47 -30.72 2.89
CA MET A 355 -7.83 -31.58 3.90
C MET A 355 -6.61 -32.34 3.34
N THR A 356 -6.74 -32.92 2.14
CA THR A 356 -5.66 -33.71 1.52
C THR A 356 -4.55 -32.81 0.96
N LEU A 357 -4.86 -31.69 0.29
CA LEU A 357 -3.82 -30.76 -0.17
C LEU A 357 -3.12 -30.05 0.99
N SER A 358 -3.80 -29.84 2.12
CA SER A 358 -3.18 -29.26 3.33
C SER A 358 -2.37 -30.26 4.14
N THR A 359 -2.20 -31.49 3.66
CA THR A 359 -1.50 -32.60 4.34
C THR A 359 -2.09 -33.03 5.69
N PHE A 360 -3.36 -32.69 5.97
CA PHE A 360 -4.10 -33.13 7.17
C PHE A 360 -4.96 -34.39 6.94
N GLY A 361 -5.00 -34.92 5.71
CA GLY A 361 -5.85 -36.06 5.34
C GLY A 361 -5.29 -37.40 5.80
N ASN A 362 -6.05 -38.10 6.65
CA ASN A 362 -5.88 -39.54 6.85
C ASN A 362 -6.32 -40.27 5.58
N LEU A 363 -5.41 -41.05 4.98
CA LEU A 363 -5.63 -41.80 3.75
C LEU A 363 -5.54 -43.30 4.05
N GLU A 364 -6.61 -44.05 3.77
CA GLU A 364 -6.56 -45.51 3.80
C GLU A 364 -5.71 -46.04 2.63
N SER A 365 -4.88 -47.06 2.90
CA SER A 365 -4.06 -47.71 1.87
C SER A 365 -4.92 -48.56 0.93
N THR A 366 -4.68 -48.44 -0.38
CA THR A 366 -5.43 -49.19 -1.42
C THR A 366 -4.48 -50.04 -2.26
N THR A 367 -5.02 -51.09 -2.88
CA THR A 367 -4.27 -52.06 -3.68
C THR A 367 -4.20 -51.70 -5.17
N ASP A 368 -4.87 -50.64 -5.62
CA ASP A 368 -5.05 -50.33 -7.03
C ASP A 368 -4.09 -49.22 -7.50
N TRP A 369 -3.20 -49.55 -8.43
CA TRP A 369 -2.06 -48.71 -8.82
C TRP A 369 -2.46 -47.32 -9.36
N LEU A 370 -3.61 -47.19 -10.00
CA LEU A 370 -4.11 -45.88 -10.48
C LEU A 370 -4.45 -44.94 -9.32
N GLU A 371 -4.93 -45.50 -8.22
CA GLU A 371 -5.34 -44.76 -7.02
C GLU A 371 -4.10 -44.31 -6.24
N VAL A 372 -3.12 -45.19 -6.11
CA VAL A 372 -1.80 -44.87 -5.54
C VAL A 372 -1.11 -43.74 -6.33
N VAL A 373 -1.11 -43.81 -7.67
CA VAL A 373 -0.55 -42.74 -8.52
C VAL A 373 -1.30 -41.42 -8.37
N PHE A 374 -2.64 -41.44 -8.34
CA PHE A 374 -3.45 -40.24 -8.09
C PHE A 374 -3.13 -39.60 -6.73
N ILE A 375 -3.08 -40.40 -5.66
CA ILE A 375 -2.77 -39.91 -4.31
C ILE A 375 -1.33 -39.36 -4.20
N ILE A 376 -0.34 -39.99 -4.86
CA ILE A 376 1.03 -39.44 -4.93
C ILE A 376 1.04 -38.05 -5.61
N ILE A 377 0.29 -37.88 -6.71
CA ILE A 377 0.18 -36.59 -7.41
C ILE A 377 -0.52 -35.54 -6.51
N VAL A 378 -1.60 -35.91 -5.81
CA VAL A 378 -2.31 -35.00 -4.90
C VAL A 378 -1.42 -34.59 -3.72
N LEU A 379 -0.72 -35.52 -3.06
CA LEU A 379 0.14 -35.20 -1.92
C LEU A 379 1.35 -34.36 -2.32
N THR A 380 2.00 -34.66 -3.45
CA THR A 380 3.16 -33.88 -3.93
C THR A 380 2.74 -32.47 -4.39
N THR A 381 1.60 -32.32 -5.07
CA THR A 381 1.08 -30.99 -5.43
C THR A 381 0.59 -30.21 -4.22
N GLY A 382 -0.04 -30.86 -3.23
CA GLY A 382 -0.44 -30.26 -1.96
C GLY A 382 0.74 -29.66 -1.19
N LEU A 383 1.81 -30.46 -0.99
CA LEU A 383 3.03 -30.00 -0.33
C LEU A 383 3.65 -28.77 -1.03
N LEU A 384 3.67 -28.75 -2.37
CA LEU A 384 4.15 -27.59 -3.14
C LEU A 384 3.24 -26.36 -2.98
N LEU A 385 1.91 -26.53 -3.01
CA LEU A 385 0.96 -25.44 -2.83
C LEU A 385 1.00 -24.84 -1.42
N VAL A 386 1.06 -25.67 -0.37
CA VAL A 386 1.17 -25.24 1.03
C VAL A 386 2.48 -24.49 1.28
N THR A 387 3.61 -25.00 0.79
CA THR A 387 4.91 -24.33 0.95
C THR A 387 4.98 -23.00 0.20
N MET A 388 4.40 -22.90 -1.00
CA MET A 388 4.25 -21.62 -1.71
C MET A 388 3.33 -20.63 -0.98
N LEU A 389 2.20 -21.10 -0.44
CA LEU A 389 1.26 -20.26 0.32
C LEU A 389 1.92 -19.67 1.57
N ILE A 390 2.58 -20.50 2.38
CA ILE A 390 3.33 -20.07 3.58
C ILE A 390 4.45 -19.09 3.19
N GLY A 391 5.19 -19.37 2.10
CA GLY A 391 6.23 -18.48 1.58
C GLY A 391 5.69 -17.10 1.21
N ASN A 392 4.58 -17.04 0.47
CA ASN A 392 3.96 -15.79 0.02
C ASN A 392 3.37 -14.99 1.20
N ILE A 393 2.72 -15.64 2.16
CA ILE A 393 2.22 -14.99 3.39
C ILE A 393 3.40 -14.43 4.21
N LYS A 394 4.50 -15.18 4.35
CA LYS A 394 5.70 -14.70 5.06
C LYS A 394 6.31 -13.45 4.40
N VAL A 395 6.40 -13.42 3.06
CA VAL A 395 6.91 -12.25 2.33
C VAL A 395 5.99 -11.04 2.49
N PHE A 396 4.66 -11.23 2.40
CA PHE A 396 3.68 -10.18 2.66
C PHE A 396 3.82 -9.61 4.09
N LEU A 397 3.85 -10.49 5.10
CA LEU A 397 3.88 -10.09 6.50
C LEU A 397 5.19 -9.36 6.83
N HIS A 398 6.31 -9.81 6.27
CA HIS A 398 7.57 -9.08 6.38
C HIS A 398 7.49 -7.71 5.71
N ALA A 399 6.96 -7.60 4.49
CA ALA A 399 6.84 -6.32 3.80
C ALA A 399 6.04 -5.29 4.61
N THR A 400 4.84 -5.66 5.09
CA THR A 400 3.95 -4.76 5.84
C THR A 400 4.47 -4.45 7.25
N THR A 401 5.05 -5.42 7.96
CA THR A 401 5.48 -5.21 9.37
C THR A 401 6.93 -4.72 9.52
N SER A 402 7.76 -4.81 8.47
CA SER A 402 9.21 -4.46 8.48
C SER A 402 9.54 -3.16 9.21
N LYS A 403 8.90 -2.04 8.83
CA LYS A 403 9.11 -0.72 9.45
C LYS A 403 8.79 -0.71 10.95
N LYS A 404 7.67 -1.33 11.35
CA LYS A 404 7.23 -1.44 12.76
C LYS A 404 8.19 -2.32 13.57
N GLN A 405 8.64 -3.45 12.99
CA GLN A 405 9.63 -4.33 13.60
C GLN A 405 11.00 -3.66 13.74
N ALA A 406 11.46 -2.92 12.73
CA ALA A 406 12.72 -2.17 12.78
C ALA A 406 12.70 -1.10 13.90
N MET A 407 11.59 -0.38 14.06
CA MET A 407 11.40 0.57 15.16
C MET A 407 11.38 -0.12 16.53
N GLN A 408 10.68 -1.26 16.66
CA GLN A 408 10.67 -2.05 17.91
C GLN A 408 12.08 -2.57 18.26
N LEU A 409 12.85 -3.04 17.29
CA LEU A 409 14.25 -3.46 17.45
C LEU A 409 15.14 -2.28 17.87
N LYS A 410 15.01 -1.12 17.21
CA LYS A 410 15.73 0.13 17.57
C LYS A 410 15.42 0.54 19.01
N MET A 411 14.15 0.62 19.40
CA MET A 411 13.72 0.96 20.76
C MET A 411 14.25 -0.05 21.79
N ARG A 412 14.21 -1.36 21.50
CA ARG A 412 14.77 -2.41 22.37
C ARG A 412 16.29 -2.25 22.56
N ASN A 413 17.01 -1.94 21.49
CA ASN A 413 18.45 -1.74 21.52
C ASN A 413 18.84 -0.48 22.30
N ILE A 414 18.09 0.63 22.12
CA ILE A 414 18.24 1.86 22.92
C ILE A 414 17.98 1.57 24.40
N GLU A 415 16.86 0.90 24.75
CA GLU A 415 16.54 0.56 26.14
C GLU A 415 17.57 -0.39 26.78
N TRP A 416 18.18 -1.31 26.02
CA TRP A 416 19.31 -2.11 26.49
C TRP A 416 20.55 -1.25 26.75
N TRP A 417 20.89 -0.35 25.83
CA TRP A 417 22.04 0.56 25.96
C TRP A 417 21.88 1.51 27.16
N MET A 418 20.70 2.10 27.35
CA MET A 418 20.38 2.99 28.48
C MET A 418 20.50 2.26 29.83
N ARG A 419 20.07 1.00 29.90
CA ARG A 419 20.28 0.13 31.08
C ARG A 419 21.75 -0.19 31.30
N LYS A 420 22.49 -0.59 30.26
CA LYS A 420 23.93 -0.92 30.34
C LYS A 420 24.78 0.29 30.76
N ARG A 421 24.38 1.51 30.36
CA ARG A 421 24.99 2.79 30.76
C ARG A 421 24.46 3.36 32.09
N ARG A 422 23.54 2.67 32.77
CA ARG A 422 22.94 3.07 34.06
C ARG A 422 22.32 4.48 34.06
N LEU A 423 21.75 4.94 32.94
CA LEU A 423 21.18 6.31 32.87
C LEU A 423 20.03 6.49 33.90
N PRO A 424 19.87 7.68 34.52
CA PRO A 424 18.75 7.96 35.42
C PRO A 424 17.39 7.90 34.72
N LEU A 425 16.32 7.64 35.48
CA LEU A 425 14.97 7.39 34.95
C LEU A 425 14.44 8.54 34.07
N ALA A 426 14.62 9.80 34.52
CA ALA A 426 14.18 10.98 33.77
C ALA A 426 14.81 11.08 32.37
N PHE A 427 16.11 10.76 32.24
CA PHE A 427 16.77 10.70 30.93
C PHE A 427 16.22 9.58 30.06
N ARG A 428 15.90 8.40 30.62
CA ARG A 428 15.28 7.32 29.86
C ARG A 428 13.87 7.67 29.38
N GLN A 429 13.08 8.31 30.22
CA GLN A 429 11.75 8.81 29.84
C GLN A 429 11.84 9.84 28.71
N ARG A 430 12.75 10.83 28.82
CA ARG A 430 13.01 11.82 27.77
C ARG A 430 13.43 11.18 26.44
N VAL A 431 14.37 10.23 26.46
CA VAL A 431 14.81 9.49 25.24
C VAL A 431 13.68 8.65 24.64
N ARG A 432 12.88 7.94 25.45
CA ARG A 432 11.71 7.19 24.96
C ARG A 432 10.68 8.11 24.32
N ASN A 433 10.40 9.26 24.93
CA ASN A 433 9.46 10.25 24.41
C ASN A 433 9.97 10.88 23.12
N TYR A 434 11.27 11.20 23.04
CA TYR A 434 11.92 11.69 21.82
C TYR A 434 11.76 10.71 20.65
N GLU A 435 12.14 9.44 20.83
CA GLU A 435 12.03 8.43 19.76
C GLU A 435 10.56 8.15 19.37
N ARG A 436 9.61 8.19 20.32
CA ARG A 436 8.17 8.05 20.04
C ARG A 436 7.63 9.23 19.22
N GLN A 437 7.89 10.47 19.63
CA GLN A 437 7.39 11.65 18.94
C GLN A 437 8.03 11.81 17.55
N ARG A 438 9.34 11.55 17.41
CA ARG A 438 10.02 11.54 16.11
C ARG A 438 9.47 10.45 15.17
N TRP A 439 9.10 9.29 15.71
CA TRP A 439 8.44 8.24 14.92
C TRP A 439 7.04 8.66 14.45
N ALA A 440 6.25 9.30 15.32
CA ALA A 440 4.92 9.80 14.98
C ALA A 440 4.97 10.85 13.85
N ALA A 441 5.89 11.82 13.93
CA ALA A 441 6.08 12.83 12.89
C ALA A 441 6.58 12.23 11.56
N MET A 442 7.71 11.53 11.58
CA MET A 442 8.40 11.11 10.33
C MET A 442 7.94 9.76 9.76
N ARG A 443 7.05 9.02 10.45
CA ARG A 443 6.68 7.61 10.15
C ARG A 443 7.88 6.69 9.87
N GLY A 444 9.04 6.99 10.46
CA GLY A 444 10.29 6.26 10.30
C GLY A 444 11.17 6.63 9.09
N VAL A 445 10.88 7.73 8.40
CA VAL A 445 11.72 8.25 7.30
C VAL A 445 12.84 9.14 7.85
N ASP A 446 14.04 9.02 7.28
CA ASP A 446 15.15 9.95 7.46
C ASP A 446 15.46 10.59 6.09
N GLU A 447 15.39 11.92 6.02
CA GLU A 447 15.55 12.69 4.77
C GLU A 447 16.99 12.58 4.22
N CYS A 448 17.98 12.49 5.10
CA CYS A 448 19.38 12.32 4.75
C CYS A 448 19.65 10.89 4.26
N GLU A 449 18.95 9.88 4.78
CA GLU A 449 19.03 8.51 4.26
C GLU A 449 18.32 8.38 2.90
N MET A 450 17.13 8.95 2.76
CA MET A 450 16.34 8.92 1.52
C MET A 450 17.09 9.55 0.34
N THR A 451 17.75 10.69 0.57
CA THR A 451 18.51 11.41 -0.47
C THR A 451 19.95 10.90 -0.66
N ARG A 452 20.44 9.98 0.19
CA ARG A 452 21.86 9.55 0.22
C ARG A 452 22.34 8.92 -1.08
N ASN A 453 21.46 8.19 -1.76
CA ASN A 453 21.79 7.43 -2.97
C ASN A 453 21.54 8.22 -4.27
N LEU A 454 21.10 9.48 -4.17
CA LEU A 454 20.89 10.36 -5.33
C LEU A 454 22.22 11.01 -5.78
N PRO A 455 22.39 11.27 -7.09
CA PRO A 455 23.44 12.15 -7.60
C PRO A 455 23.45 13.51 -6.92
N GLU A 456 24.64 14.11 -6.75
CA GLU A 456 24.79 15.34 -5.96
C GLU A 456 23.95 16.51 -6.45
N GLY A 457 23.77 16.66 -7.78
CA GLY A 457 22.91 17.69 -8.37
C GLY A 457 21.49 17.59 -7.84
N LEU A 458 20.82 16.46 -8.07
CA LEU A 458 19.46 16.21 -7.59
C LEU A 458 19.33 16.39 -6.07
N ARG A 459 20.35 16.02 -5.30
CA ARG A 459 20.37 16.26 -3.84
C ARG A 459 20.42 17.75 -3.48
N ARG A 460 21.14 18.58 -4.25
CA ARG A 460 21.14 20.05 -4.12
C ARG A 460 19.81 20.65 -4.57
N ASP A 461 19.28 20.21 -5.71
CA ASP A 461 18.02 20.71 -6.27
C ASP A 461 16.85 20.47 -5.30
N ILE A 462 16.77 19.28 -4.69
CA ILE A 462 15.78 18.94 -3.66
C ILE A 462 15.95 19.82 -2.41
N LYS A 463 17.17 19.96 -1.87
CA LYS A 463 17.43 20.85 -0.72
C LYS A 463 17.01 22.29 -1.01
N TYR A 464 17.41 22.81 -2.18
CA TYR A 464 17.12 24.17 -2.62
C TYR A 464 15.60 24.38 -2.66
N HIS A 465 14.85 23.49 -3.31
CA HIS A 465 13.39 23.57 -3.36
C HIS A 465 12.74 23.55 -1.97
N LEU A 466 13.24 22.72 -1.04
CA LEU A 466 12.68 22.58 0.31
C LEU A 466 12.98 23.75 1.25
N CYS A 467 14.10 24.48 1.09
CA CYS A 467 14.51 25.51 2.06
C CYS A 467 14.68 26.93 1.50
N LEU A 468 14.62 27.15 0.17
CA LEU A 468 14.82 28.46 -0.44
C LEU A 468 13.91 29.56 0.13
N ASP A 469 12.61 29.30 0.25
CA ASP A 469 11.65 30.31 0.70
C ASP A 469 11.78 30.61 2.20
N LEU A 470 12.23 29.63 2.98
CA LEU A 470 12.58 29.80 4.40
C LEU A 470 13.86 30.62 4.57
N VAL A 471 14.89 30.36 3.76
CA VAL A 471 16.12 31.16 3.70
C VAL A 471 15.80 32.59 3.25
N ARG A 472 14.90 32.78 2.26
CA ARG A 472 14.44 34.09 1.79
C ARG A 472 13.57 34.87 2.78
N GLN A 473 13.14 34.30 3.91
CA GLN A 473 12.49 35.09 4.97
C GLN A 473 13.49 35.96 5.74
N VAL A 474 14.79 35.63 5.74
CA VAL A 474 15.84 36.49 6.29
C VAL A 474 16.03 37.71 5.38
N PRO A 475 15.75 38.95 5.83
CA PRO A 475 15.77 40.14 4.97
C PRO A 475 17.17 40.50 4.43
N LEU A 476 18.22 39.91 5.00
CA LEU A 476 19.58 40.01 4.48
C LEU A 476 19.78 39.15 3.23
N PHE A 477 19.21 37.93 3.21
CA PHE A 477 19.39 36.96 2.13
C PHE A 477 18.53 37.28 0.90
N GLN A 478 17.39 37.96 1.07
CA GLN A 478 16.55 38.49 -0.02
C GLN A 478 17.31 39.38 -1.03
N HIS A 479 18.44 39.96 -0.61
CA HIS A 479 19.24 40.91 -1.38
C HIS A 479 20.50 40.27 -1.99
N MET A 480 20.63 38.93 -1.94
CA MET A 480 21.77 38.16 -2.44
C MET A 480 21.47 37.47 -3.77
N ASP A 481 22.52 37.20 -4.54
CA ASP A 481 22.45 36.48 -5.80
C ASP A 481 22.07 35.00 -5.58
N ASN A 482 21.37 34.39 -6.54
CA ASN A 482 20.90 32.99 -6.41
C ASN A 482 22.04 32.00 -6.11
N LEU A 483 23.23 32.20 -6.67
CA LEU A 483 24.44 31.40 -6.38
C LEU A 483 24.80 31.37 -4.88
N VAL A 484 24.58 32.48 -4.16
CA VAL A 484 24.83 32.57 -2.72
C VAL A 484 23.72 31.84 -1.95
N LEU A 485 22.47 31.98 -2.40
CA LEU A 485 21.33 31.25 -1.83
C LEU A 485 21.50 29.73 -1.99
N GLU A 486 21.88 29.25 -3.17
CA GLU A 486 22.19 27.84 -3.45
C GLU A 486 23.28 27.30 -2.50
N ASN A 487 24.34 28.10 -2.26
CA ASN A 487 25.41 27.75 -1.32
C ASN A 487 24.99 27.75 0.15
N ILE A 488 23.99 28.57 0.53
CA ILE A 488 23.35 28.49 1.85
C ILE A 488 22.48 27.23 1.94
N CYS A 489 21.66 26.96 0.92
CA CYS A 489 20.74 25.83 0.87
C CYS A 489 21.43 24.46 0.92
N ASP A 490 22.60 24.26 0.29
CA ASP A 490 23.34 22.99 0.42
C ASP A 490 23.98 22.80 1.81
N ARG A 491 24.23 23.89 2.56
CA ARG A 491 24.82 23.84 3.91
C ARG A 491 23.80 23.63 5.04
N VAL A 492 22.54 23.94 4.75
CA VAL A 492 21.42 23.69 5.66
C VAL A 492 21.26 22.19 5.98
N LYS A 493 20.96 21.90 7.25
CA LYS A 493 20.73 20.55 7.81
C LYS A 493 19.32 20.46 8.38
N SER A 494 18.61 19.36 8.14
CA SER A 494 17.30 19.11 8.75
C SER A 494 17.45 18.75 10.24
N LEU A 495 16.59 19.32 11.09
CA LEU A 495 16.59 19.13 12.55
C LEU A 495 15.15 18.94 13.05
N ILE A 496 14.98 18.03 14.01
CA ILE A 496 13.67 17.74 14.63
C ILE A 496 13.82 17.88 16.14
N PHE A 497 13.02 18.74 16.74
CA PHE A 497 12.95 18.93 18.19
C PHE A 497 11.57 18.49 18.70
N THR A 498 11.55 17.72 19.78
CA THR A 498 10.31 17.17 20.36
C THR A 498 9.72 18.10 21.41
N LYS A 499 8.43 17.93 21.75
CA LYS A 499 7.68 18.85 22.62
C LYS A 499 8.30 18.97 24.03
N GLY A 500 8.50 20.21 24.50
CA GLY A 500 9.09 20.51 25.81
C GLY A 500 10.62 20.53 25.86
N GLU A 501 11.29 20.49 24.71
CA GLU A 501 12.75 20.58 24.61
C GLU A 501 13.23 22.05 24.67
N THR A 502 14.28 22.30 25.46
CA THR A 502 14.98 23.60 25.49
C THR A 502 16.11 23.57 24.45
N ILE A 503 15.95 24.33 23.36
CA ILE A 503 16.91 24.37 22.24
C ILE A 503 18.14 25.22 22.61
N SER A 504 17.92 26.37 23.23
CA SER A 504 18.95 27.24 23.80
C SER A 504 18.40 27.97 25.03
N ARG A 505 19.28 28.46 25.90
CA ARG A 505 18.95 29.34 27.03
C ARG A 505 19.50 30.73 26.79
N GLU A 506 18.87 31.72 27.42
CA GLU A 506 19.37 33.10 27.44
C GLU A 506 20.80 33.10 28.01
N GLY A 507 21.76 33.62 27.23
CA GLY A 507 23.18 33.58 27.56
C GLY A 507 23.99 32.38 27.04
N ASP A 508 23.37 31.32 26.49
CA ASP A 508 24.11 30.23 25.82
C ASP A 508 24.76 30.73 24.51
N PRO A 509 25.92 30.19 24.07
CA PRO A 509 26.50 30.56 22.78
C PRO A 509 25.62 30.10 21.60
N VAL A 510 25.27 31.01 20.69
CA VAL A 510 24.47 30.69 19.50
C VAL A 510 25.31 29.87 18.52
N GLN A 511 24.99 28.58 18.37
CA GLN A 511 25.73 27.66 17.51
C GLN A 511 25.22 27.61 16.06
N ARG A 512 23.93 27.92 15.85
CA ARG A 512 23.23 27.74 14.57
C ARG A 512 22.12 28.77 14.41
N MET A 513 21.90 29.22 13.17
CA MET A 513 20.63 29.81 12.77
C MET A 513 19.60 28.69 12.60
N LEU A 514 18.34 28.96 12.95
CA LEU A 514 17.21 28.04 12.76
C LEU A 514 16.14 28.70 11.91
N PHE A 515 15.60 27.99 10.93
CA PHE A 515 14.43 28.37 10.12
C PHE A 515 13.32 27.35 10.40
N ILE A 516 12.16 27.81 10.89
CA ILE A 516 11.09 26.92 11.34
C ILE A 516 10.25 26.49 10.13
N VAL A 517 10.22 25.18 9.87
CA VAL A 517 9.39 24.58 8.81
C VAL A 517 7.98 24.34 9.34
N ARG A 518 7.86 23.68 10.50
CA ARG A 518 6.58 23.28 11.12
C ARG A 518 6.65 23.31 12.65
N GLY A 519 5.49 23.49 13.27
CA GLY A 519 5.31 23.60 14.72
C GLY A 519 5.80 24.93 15.30
N HIS A 520 5.62 25.10 16.61
CA HIS A 520 5.86 26.40 17.28
C HIS A 520 6.94 26.35 18.38
N LEU A 521 7.82 27.37 18.36
CA LEU A 521 8.78 27.66 19.42
C LEU A 521 8.32 28.85 20.26
N GLN A 522 8.41 28.71 21.57
CA GLN A 522 8.31 29.81 22.52
C GLN A 522 9.71 30.37 22.81
N SER A 523 9.93 31.64 22.47
CA SER A 523 11.10 32.42 22.89
C SER A 523 10.76 33.21 24.15
N SER A 524 11.64 33.19 25.14
CA SER A 524 11.43 33.89 26.41
C SER A 524 12.68 34.62 26.90
N GLN A 525 12.49 35.81 27.47
CA GLN A 525 13.55 36.71 27.92
C GLN A 525 13.24 37.23 29.33
N PHE A 526 14.24 37.35 30.19
CA PHE A 526 14.08 37.95 31.52
C PHE A 526 14.38 39.45 31.50
N LEU A 527 13.36 40.28 31.72
CA LEU A 527 13.56 41.72 31.90
C LEU A 527 14.10 42.02 33.30
N ARG A 528 14.77 43.18 33.43
CA ARG A 528 15.40 43.64 34.67
C ARG A 528 14.46 43.75 35.87
N ASP A 529 13.16 43.89 35.61
CA ASP A 529 12.11 44.01 36.62
C ASP A 529 11.55 42.63 37.05
N GLY A 530 12.20 41.52 36.67
CA GLY A 530 11.79 40.14 36.97
C GLY A 530 10.67 39.60 36.06
N VAL A 531 10.04 40.45 35.26
CA VAL A 531 9.02 40.08 34.28
C VAL A 531 9.62 39.26 33.14
N ARG A 532 9.02 38.12 32.81
CA ARG A 532 9.40 37.32 31.65
C ARG A 532 8.65 37.81 30.41
N SER A 533 9.37 38.38 29.45
CA SER A 533 8.85 38.59 28.09
C SER A 533 8.78 37.26 27.35
N CYS A 534 7.78 37.11 26.48
CA CYS A 534 7.49 35.89 25.75
C CYS A 534 7.00 36.24 24.34
N CYS A 535 7.56 35.60 23.31
CA CYS A 535 7.03 35.64 21.96
C CYS A 535 7.01 34.24 21.34
N MET A 536 6.10 34.04 20.39
CA MET A 536 5.97 32.80 19.63
C MET A 536 6.64 32.96 18.27
N LEU A 537 7.43 31.97 17.88
CA LEU A 537 8.00 31.81 16.56
C LEU A 537 7.32 30.60 15.92
N GLY A 538 6.64 30.80 14.79
CA GLY A 538 5.93 29.75 14.05
C GLY A 538 6.60 29.41 12.72
N PRO A 539 5.93 28.61 11.87
CA PRO A 539 6.35 28.33 10.51
C PRO A 539 6.69 29.62 9.75
N GLY A 540 7.84 29.64 9.09
CA GLY A 540 8.32 30.82 8.38
C GLY A 540 8.91 31.93 9.27
N ASN A 541 9.27 31.62 10.51
CA ASN A 541 10.13 32.47 11.34
C ASN A 541 11.52 31.84 11.52
N PHE A 542 12.49 32.66 11.87
CA PHE A 542 13.87 32.24 12.10
C PHE A 542 14.41 32.76 13.44
N SER A 543 15.51 32.17 13.92
CA SER A 543 16.21 32.55 15.15
C SER A 543 17.71 32.35 15.00
N GLY A 544 18.52 33.00 15.86
CA GLY A 544 19.98 32.93 15.81
C GLY A 544 20.62 33.98 14.89
N ASP A 545 19.89 35.03 14.53
CA ASP A 545 20.36 36.10 13.63
C ASP A 545 21.49 36.95 14.23
N GLU A 546 21.77 36.80 15.54
CA GLU A 546 22.99 37.31 16.17
C GLU A 546 24.25 36.85 15.40
N LEU A 547 24.24 35.65 14.81
CA LEU A 547 25.33 35.12 13.98
C LEU A 547 25.64 35.97 12.73
N LEU A 548 24.61 36.58 12.10
CA LEU A 548 24.81 37.48 10.97
C LEU A 548 25.61 38.71 11.40
N SER A 549 25.29 39.27 12.57
CA SER A 549 26.03 40.41 13.12
C SER A 549 27.46 40.04 13.53
N TRP A 550 27.67 38.83 14.05
CA TRP A 550 28.96 38.30 14.47
C TRP A 550 29.93 38.10 13.29
N CYS A 551 29.47 37.51 12.18
CA CYS A 551 30.31 37.29 11.00
C CYS A 551 30.75 38.59 10.30
N LEU A 552 29.90 39.63 10.32
CA LEU A 552 30.16 40.90 9.64
C LEU A 552 31.07 41.85 10.43
N ARG A 553 31.04 41.80 11.77
CA ARG A 553 31.82 42.63 12.70
C ARG A 553 33.32 42.72 12.38
N ARG A 554 33.93 43.89 12.56
CA ARG A 554 35.37 44.15 12.36
C ARG A 554 35.99 44.90 13.58
N PRO A 555 37.13 44.44 14.14
CA PRO A 555 37.81 43.17 13.86
C PRO A 555 36.92 41.96 14.22
N PHE A 556 37.12 40.85 13.51
CA PHE A 556 36.40 39.61 13.77
C PHE A 556 36.82 39.01 15.13
N VAL A 557 35.86 38.47 15.87
CA VAL A 557 36.08 37.88 17.21
C VAL A 557 35.56 36.46 17.17
N GLU A 558 36.42 35.46 17.37
CA GLU A 558 36.04 34.05 17.16
C GLU A 558 35.03 33.51 18.18
N ARG A 559 34.85 34.20 19.32
CA ARG A 559 33.82 33.86 20.32
C ARG A 559 32.43 34.11 19.74
N LEU A 560 31.62 33.06 19.69
CA LEU A 560 30.21 33.10 19.30
C LEU A 560 29.40 34.13 20.11
N PRO A 561 28.35 34.74 19.52
CA PRO A 561 27.44 35.61 20.25
C PRO A 561 26.61 34.81 21.27
N LEU A 562 26.11 35.50 22.29
CA LEU A 562 25.23 34.91 23.31
C LEU A 562 23.77 35.01 22.87
N SER A 563 22.99 33.96 23.11
CA SER A 563 21.58 33.84 22.77
C SER A 563 20.77 34.90 23.51
N SER A 564 20.08 35.74 22.75
CA SER A 564 19.23 36.81 23.28
C SER A 564 17.98 36.32 24.03
N SER A 565 17.66 35.02 23.97
CA SER A 565 16.49 34.43 24.62
C SER A 565 16.68 32.94 24.94
N THR A 566 15.78 32.40 25.76
CA THR A 566 15.59 30.95 25.96
C THR A 566 14.54 30.45 24.99
N LEU A 567 14.90 29.46 24.16
CA LEU A 567 14.03 28.84 23.15
C LEU A 567 13.51 27.47 23.65
N THR A 568 12.20 27.29 23.61
CA THR A 568 11.50 26.05 24.04
C THR A 568 10.44 25.62 23.04
N THR A 569 10.37 24.32 22.72
CA THR A 569 9.33 23.77 21.84
C THR A 569 7.98 23.63 22.56
N LEU A 570 6.89 24.10 21.94
CA LEU A 570 5.53 23.80 22.44
C LEU A 570 4.93 22.54 21.81
N GLU A 571 5.49 22.11 20.68
CA GLU A 571 5.03 21.02 19.81
C GLU A 571 6.24 20.23 19.30
N THR A 572 6.03 19.19 18.49
CA THR A 572 7.11 18.66 17.64
C THR A 572 7.41 19.65 16.54
N THR A 573 8.62 20.21 16.52
CA THR A 573 9.01 21.24 15.54
C THR A 573 10.07 20.73 14.58
N GLU A 574 9.80 20.84 13.29
CA GLU A 574 10.72 20.57 12.19
C GLU A 574 11.37 21.90 11.80
N ALA A 575 12.70 21.94 11.76
CA ALA A 575 13.45 23.16 11.51
C ALA A 575 14.71 22.88 10.69
N PHE A 576 15.04 23.79 9.78
CA PHE A 576 16.32 23.80 9.09
C PHE A 576 17.36 24.54 9.94
N GLY A 577 18.55 23.96 10.08
CA GLY A 577 19.67 24.55 10.82
C GLY A 577 20.86 24.87 9.92
N LEU A 578 21.42 26.07 10.08
CA LEU A 578 22.66 26.52 9.42
C LEU A 578 23.69 26.84 10.52
N GLU A 579 24.78 26.07 10.60
CA GLU A 579 25.78 26.21 11.67
C GLU A 579 26.54 27.53 11.56
N ALA A 580 27.05 28.05 12.67
CA ALA A 580 27.88 29.25 12.72
C ALA A 580 29.12 29.18 11.81
N GLU A 581 29.71 28.00 11.65
CA GLU A 581 30.83 27.76 10.73
C GLU A 581 30.42 27.90 9.25
N ASP A 582 29.22 27.46 8.89
CA ASP A 582 28.66 27.63 7.54
C ASP A 582 28.29 29.09 7.26
N VAL A 583 27.75 29.83 8.24
CA VAL A 583 27.54 31.29 8.13
C VAL A 583 28.88 32.02 7.99
N LYS A 584 29.92 31.64 8.77
CA LYS A 584 31.29 32.18 8.65
C LYS A 584 31.87 31.90 7.25
N TYR A 585 31.69 30.69 6.72
CA TYR A 585 32.12 30.35 5.36
C TYR A 585 31.44 31.22 4.31
N VAL A 586 30.10 31.30 4.31
CA VAL A 586 29.34 32.07 3.29
C VAL A 586 29.71 33.55 3.33
N THR A 587 29.79 34.15 4.54
CA THR A 587 30.12 35.58 4.71
C THR A 587 31.57 35.92 4.36
N GLN A 588 32.50 34.98 4.47
CA GLN A 588 33.90 35.16 4.08
C GLN A 588 34.14 34.89 2.59
N HIS A 589 33.53 33.82 2.04
CA HIS A 589 33.71 33.41 0.64
C HIS A 589 32.98 34.34 -0.33
N PHE A 590 31.73 34.69 -0.04
CA PHE A 590 30.92 35.61 -0.84
C PHE A 590 31.02 37.07 -0.35
N ARG A 591 32.21 37.51 0.11
CA ARG A 591 32.43 38.86 0.68
C ARG A 591 31.92 39.98 -0.23
N TYR A 592 32.04 39.82 -1.56
CA TYR A 592 31.57 40.80 -2.56
C TYR A 592 30.08 41.11 -2.43
N THR A 593 29.23 40.12 -2.11
CA THR A 593 27.79 40.29 -1.96
C THR A 593 27.45 41.23 -0.80
N PHE A 594 28.27 41.23 0.27
CA PHE A 594 28.09 42.10 1.43
C PHE A 594 28.61 43.53 1.23
N VAL A 595 29.37 43.78 0.15
CA VAL A 595 29.75 45.15 -0.27
C VAL A 595 28.55 45.90 -0.86
N ASN A 596 27.54 45.19 -1.39
CA ASN A 596 26.33 45.77 -1.98
C ASN A 596 25.59 46.64 -0.95
N GLU A 597 25.39 47.93 -1.28
CA GLU A 597 24.68 48.90 -0.43
C GLU A 597 23.28 48.42 0.02
N LYS A 598 22.56 47.63 -0.78
CA LYS A 598 21.27 47.05 -0.36
C LYS A 598 21.46 46.05 0.79
N VAL A 599 22.44 45.17 0.68
CA VAL A 599 22.81 44.17 1.70
C VAL A 599 23.36 44.87 2.95
N LYS A 600 24.25 45.87 2.81
CA LYS A 600 24.73 46.70 3.93
C LYS A 600 23.60 47.38 4.68
N ARG A 601 22.63 47.99 3.97
CA ARG A 601 21.48 48.69 4.57
C ARG A 601 20.55 47.72 5.28
N SER A 602 20.27 46.55 4.70
CA SER A 602 19.51 45.49 5.36
C SER A 602 20.22 45.02 6.63
N ALA A 603 21.52 44.72 6.57
CA ALA A 603 22.31 44.31 7.73
C ALA A 603 22.30 45.36 8.85
N ARG A 604 22.53 46.64 8.53
CA ARG A 604 22.48 47.75 9.50
C ARG A 604 21.06 47.97 10.04
N TYR A 605 20.00 47.79 9.25
CA TYR A 605 18.60 47.98 9.70
C TYR A 605 18.08 46.84 10.58
N TYR A 606 18.48 45.59 10.32
CA TYR A 606 18.06 44.43 11.12
C TYR A 606 18.96 44.13 12.33
N SER A 607 20.24 44.55 12.30
CA SER A 607 21.19 44.36 13.42
C SER A 607 20.64 44.85 14.78
N PRO A 608 20.62 43.98 15.81
CA PRO A 608 20.21 44.38 17.17
C PRO A 608 21.04 45.53 17.75
N GLY A 609 22.34 45.61 17.42
CA GLY A 609 23.23 46.68 17.88
C GLY A 609 22.86 48.04 17.31
N TRP A 610 22.68 48.13 15.99
CA TRP A 610 22.23 49.37 15.33
C TRP A 610 20.81 49.77 15.74
N ARG A 611 19.90 48.81 15.92
CA ARG A 611 18.54 49.06 16.44
C ARG A 611 18.57 49.63 17.85
N THR A 612 19.37 49.03 18.74
CA THR A 612 19.54 49.52 20.12
C THR A 612 20.13 50.93 20.13
N TRP A 613 21.17 51.17 19.33
CA TRP A 613 21.79 52.50 19.21
C TRP A 613 20.82 53.54 18.65
N ALA A 614 20.06 53.22 17.61
CA ALA A 614 19.03 54.11 17.06
C ALA A 614 17.93 54.42 18.07
N ALA A 615 17.45 53.41 18.81
CA ALA A 615 16.46 53.60 19.88
C ALA A 615 16.99 54.51 21.00
N VAL A 616 18.23 54.29 21.46
CA VAL A 616 18.89 55.16 22.45
C VAL A 616 19.07 56.58 21.89
N ALA A 617 19.56 56.74 20.66
CA ALA A 617 19.74 58.04 20.02
C ALA A 617 18.42 58.83 19.89
N ILE A 618 17.33 58.17 19.48
CA ILE A 618 15.98 58.75 19.39
C ILE A 618 15.46 59.13 20.78
N GLN A 619 15.59 58.25 21.79
CA GLN A 619 15.20 58.56 23.16
C GLN A 619 15.97 59.75 23.73
N LEU A 620 17.28 59.86 23.46
CA LEU A 620 18.11 60.98 23.90
C LEU A 620 17.76 62.28 23.14
N ALA A 621 17.47 62.21 21.85
CA ALA A 621 17.00 63.37 21.06
C ALA A 621 15.64 63.88 21.57
N TRP A 622 14.70 62.96 21.83
CA TRP A 622 13.38 63.28 22.40
C TRP A 622 13.48 63.90 23.80
N ARG A 623 14.32 63.35 24.68
CA ARG A 623 14.59 63.94 26.02
C ARG A 623 15.18 65.35 25.90
N ARG A 624 16.14 65.58 24.98
CA ARG A 624 16.70 66.92 24.70
C ARG A 624 15.65 67.89 24.16
N TYR A 625 14.77 67.44 23.27
CA TYR A 625 13.65 68.23 22.75
C TYR A 625 12.66 68.63 23.85
N LYS A 626 12.22 67.66 24.68
CA LYS A 626 11.33 67.92 25.82
C LYS A 626 11.97 68.89 26.84
N HIS A 627 13.27 68.76 27.11
CA HIS A 627 14.00 69.67 27.99
C HIS A 627 14.13 71.10 27.41
N ARG A 628 14.23 71.24 26.08
CA ARG A 628 14.19 72.56 25.42
C ARG A 628 12.80 73.18 25.53
N LEU A 629 11.74 72.41 25.29
CA LEU A 629 10.36 72.86 25.47
C LEU A 629 10.09 73.36 26.90
N THR A 630 10.51 72.61 27.93
CA THR A 630 10.32 73.03 29.33
C THR A 630 11.13 74.27 29.70
N LEU A 631 12.33 74.48 29.11
CA LEU A 631 13.07 75.72 29.31
C LEU A 631 12.40 76.91 28.60
N THR A 632 11.87 76.72 27.39
CA THR A 632 11.16 77.80 26.69
C THR A 632 9.85 78.18 27.38
N SER A 633 9.09 77.23 27.94
CA SER A 633 7.89 77.55 28.73
C SER A 633 8.18 78.24 30.06
N LEU A 634 9.41 78.12 30.60
CA LEU A 634 9.86 78.85 31.79
C LEU A 634 10.41 80.25 31.48
N SER A 635 10.63 80.61 30.21
CA SER A 635 11.28 81.88 29.83
C SER A 635 10.48 83.15 30.15
N PHE A 636 9.17 83.02 30.43
CA PHE A 636 8.28 84.15 30.77
C PHE A 636 8.11 84.40 32.28
N ILE A 637 8.66 83.58 33.18
CA ILE A 637 8.53 83.79 34.64
C ILE A 637 9.91 83.73 35.32
N ARG A 638 10.33 84.87 35.87
CA ARG A 638 11.59 85.03 36.63
C ARG A 638 11.51 84.24 37.95
N PRO A 639 12.31 83.18 38.17
CA PRO A 639 12.05 82.23 39.25
C PRO A 639 12.51 82.72 40.64
N ARG A 640 11.61 82.67 41.64
CA ARG A 640 11.96 82.74 43.07
C ARG A 640 11.95 81.34 43.70
N ARG A 641 13.11 80.67 43.66
CA ARG A 641 13.42 79.32 44.21
C ARG A 641 12.66 78.15 43.56
N PRO A 642 13.31 77.01 43.29
CA PRO A 642 12.63 75.78 42.90
C PRO A 642 12.03 75.06 44.12
N LEU A 643 10.90 74.39 43.90
CA LEU A 643 10.33 73.39 44.80
C LEU A 643 10.07 72.09 44.01
N SER A 644 9.87 70.99 44.74
CA SER A 644 9.67 69.61 44.26
C SER A 644 10.93 68.85 43.78
N ARG A 645 10.84 67.52 43.85
CA ARG A 645 11.94 66.57 43.60
C ARG A 645 12.08 66.34 42.09
N CYS A 646 13.30 66.47 41.56
CA CYS A 646 13.72 65.96 40.27
C CYS A 646 15.18 65.52 40.37
N SER A 647 15.62 64.60 39.51
CA SER A 647 17.02 64.17 39.45
C SER A 647 17.94 65.37 39.18
N SER A 648 19.12 65.34 39.78
CA SER A 648 20.10 66.41 39.56
C SER A 648 20.53 66.46 38.10
N LEU A 649 20.90 67.65 37.61
CA LEU A 649 21.49 67.81 36.27
C LEU A 649 22.76 66.93 36.10
N GLY A 650 23.42 66.60 37.22
CA GLY A 650 24.51 65.62 37.29
C GLY A 650 24.04 64.18 37.06
N GLU A 651 22.96 63.71 37.70
CA GLU A 651 22.39 62.37 37.47
C GLU A 651 21.95 62.17 36.03
N ASP A 652 21.24 63.12 35.43
CA ASP A 652 20.77 62.95 34.05
C ASP A 652 21.91 63.11 33.03
N ARG A 653 23.00 63.81 33.37
CA ARG A 653 24.28 63.71 32.63
C ARG A 653 24.98 62.36 32.85
N LEU A 654 24.97 61.81 34.06
CA LEU A 654 25.53 60.48 34.33
C LEU A 654 24.75 59.40 33.57
N ARG A 655 23.42 59.43 33.59
CA ARG A 655 22.56 58.56 32.76
C ARG A 655 22.82 58.75 31.26
N LEU A 656 23.07 59.98 30.81
CA LEU A 656 23.47 60.28 29.42
C LEU A 656 24.82 59.62 29.07
N TYR A 657 25.84 59.77 29.92
CA TYR A 657 27.15 59.16 29.72
C TYR A 657 27.08 57.63 29.80
N THR A 658 26.36 57.06 30.78
CA THR A 658 26.12 55.62 30.88
C THR A 658 25.44 55.09 29.62
N ALA A 659 24.38 55.74 29.13
CA ALA A 659 23.71 55.32 27.89
C ALA A 659 24.61 55.44 26.65
N LEU A 660 25.49 56.43 26.60
CA LEU A 660 26.49 56.59 25.53
C LEU A 660 27.60 55.51 25.58
N LEU A 661 27.94 55.05 26.79
CA LEU A 661 28.98 54.04 27.04
C LEU A 661 28.46 52.60 26.94
N THR A 662 27.18 52.35 27.28
CA THR A 662 26.54 51.03 27.11
C THR A 662 25.91 50.83 25.74
N SER A 663 25.64 51.91 25.01
CA SER A 663 25.28 51.90 23.59
C SER A 663 26.28 52.74 22.79
N PRO A 664 27.53 52.27 22.65
CA PRO A 664 28.46 52.88 21.70
C PRO A 664 27.85 52.80 20.30
N LYS A 665 28.10 53.83 19.48
CA LYS A 665 27.77 53.77 18.06
C LYS A 665 28.53 52.58 17.45
N PRO A 666 27.87 51.61 16.80
CA PRO A 666 28.59 50.56 16.08
C PRO A 666 29.50 51.21 15.02
N ASN A 667 30.67 50.63 14.73
CA ASN A 667 31.60 51.28 13.83
C ASN A 667 30.96 51.39 12.44
N LEU A 668 31.21 52.50 11.73
CA LEU A 668 30.81 52.58 10.32
C LEU A 668 31.55 51.49 9.54
N ASP A 669 32.84 51.38 9.88
CA ASP A 669 33.89 50.43 9.53
C ASP A 669 33.53 48.95 9.77
N ASP A 670 32.53 48.63 10.62
CA ASP A 670 31.99 47.26 10.72
C ASP A 670 31.36 46.78 9.40
N PHE A 671 31.05 47.70 8.49
CA PHE A 671 30.40 47.44 7.20
C PHE A 671 31.08 48.17 6.04
N ASP A 672 32.35 48.56 6.19
CA ASP A 672 33.18 49.02 5.07
C ASP A 672 34.25 47.94 4.80
N PHE A 673 34.37 47.54 3.53
CA PHE A 673 34.80 46.19 3.11
C PHE A 673 36.04 46.19 2.23
#